data_AF-A0A815X6P3-F1
#
_entry.id   AF-A0A815X6P3-F1
#
_cell.length_a   1.000
_cell.length_b   1.000
_cell.length_c   1.000
_cell.angle_alpha   90.00
_cell.angle_beta   90.00
_cell.angle_gamma   90.00
#
_symmetry.space_group_name_H-M   'P 1'
#
loop_
_entity.id
_entity.type
_entity.pdbx_description
1 polymer ?
#
loop_
_entity_poly.entity_id
_entity_poly.type
_entity_poly.pdbx_seq_one_letter_code
_entity_poly.pdbx_strand_id
1 'polypeptide(L)'
;RNTIDRIERFASRNGWTPFTLDLKSRDIIDWLRTVRPVYRCGLAVLTSILLHEHVMSRATMENFKKADFLAFCIAQHTQIMSAPGLVIETQRPHVQKYIAALINAYYRKSEFSKTNFDYSDNELDPVEHEKILLSQGISPGNIKLIFDLTVQITKATIRLHTELRTNQPFAVKPEISRHVLGVLGSHVDYNCDDIVIVFKRDVLHHVDANFSIQPFVSYQTGAYYQCQPWLRDESSDESNRMKLFNETKLHAAIPGYEQAAAIELIGLTSYGTHGRRMDIDLNTILDRWLLVHPQNSIETRLPQRIPLDYIDEIFMTQSMFESFENDIREKLNTVLGGRLQVVPIKENDTYRHSVITTLLRQHLKKNDLQSVAQGLTMTIPPTNFLDNLLTPIRISDLYEYDSTRRSKGSKDKTYYIYWQISNGDMMLTLSKKQDNPNDCNSRTTSLLIYIAEKPNTNTAQYRENPSYLNLGQPYQHQAFIDEKRYVARSTSFYRGCNLNDFITFCLEVQPSNNTVNLSHAGPNSIYNHEVISAKFQISTLDVADLELLYVSTGKCAVTIQNLFVTLEKQERLHPQVDLKLDKLSSFALATSRDNQAKRDLPAPPASPFPAAEGQEKQPIGFINQVRNAVGHIGDNVKGFVLGNGQGSTPLKMCKHGINCLIQFSDDGSHHNSKYLHPCRFADRCREHEPHLTHDPHPATVCLIGKDCNLLADAFHRAKFYHSGLPYFLIPCKHQAQCVDKSERHRIKYSHGEKVLERMEKPSRNEASNARQGNNNHEQLTPCRHGADCRDKSDQLHCRKYSHPSASVPKNENKSPYATSYYPDH
;
A
#
# COMPACT_ATOMS: atom_id res chain seq x y z
N ARG A 1 -19.08 4.11 19.73
CA ARG A 1 -20.53 4.19 20.04
C ARG A 1 -20.85 4.91 21.35
N ASN A 2 -20.26 4.51 22.49
CA ASN A 2 -20.53 5.10 23.81
C ASN A 2 -20.50 6.64 23.85
N THR A 3 -19.52 7.29 23.20
CA THR A 3 -19.43 8.76 23.12
C THR A 3 -20.63 9.38 22.40
N ILE A 4 -20.99 8.82 21.24
CA ILE A 4 -22.11 9.29 20.42
C ILE A 4 -23.42 9.21 21.22
N ASP A 5 -23.71 8.04 21.79
CA ASP A 5 -24.94 7.80 22.57
C ASP A 5 -25.03 8.71 23.81
N ARG A 6 -23.89 9.07 24.43
CA ARG A 6 -23.86 10.01 25.57
C ARG A 6 -24.23 11.42 25.13
N ILE A 7 -23.65 11.90 24.04
CA ILE A 7 -23.90 13.24 23.49
C ILE A 7 -25.34 13.36 23.00
N GLU A 8 -25.84 12.38 22.24
CA GLU A 8 -27.22 12.38 21.72
C GLU A 8 -28.27 12.36 22.85
N ARG A 9 -28.03 11.55 23.90
CA ARG A 9 -28.90 11.54 25.09
C ARG A 9 -28.87 12.88 25.82
N PHE A 10 -27.70 13.49 25.96
CA PHE A 10 -27.56 14.80 26.58
C PHE A 10 -28.29 15.89 25.77
N ALA A 11 -28.06 15.92 24.45
CA ALA A 11 -28.72 16.83 23.52
C ALA A 11 -30.25 16.70 23.61
N SER A 12 -30.76 15.47 23.56
CA SER A 12 -32.21 15.18 23.65
C SER A 12 -32.81 15.65 24.98
N ARG A 13 -32.15 15.38 26.11
CA ARG A 13 -32.61 15.81 27.45
C ARG A 13 -32.63 17.34 27.60
N ASN A 14 -31.75 18.04 26.90
CA ASN A 14 -31.64 19.50 26.96
C ASN A 14 -32.38 20.20 25.82
N GLY A 15 -33.18 19.48 25.03
CA GLY A 15 -33.96 20.05 23.94
C GLY A 15 -33.13 20.60 22.78
N TRP A 16 -31.91 20.09 22.58
CA TRP A 16 -31.09 20.46 21.43
C TRP A 16 -31.67 19.80 20.17
N THR A 17 -31.46 20.44 19.02
CA THR A 17 -31.81 19.81 17.74
C THR A 17 -31.04 18.49 17.57
N PRO A 18 -31.67 17.41 17.08
CA PRO A 18 -31.00 16.13 16.90
C PRO A 18 -29.84 16.26 15.89
N PHE A 19 -28.80 15.46 16.07
CA PHE A 19 -27.76 15.32 15.07
C PHE A 19 -28.32 14.58 13.85
N THR A 20 -28.16 15.15 12.66
CA THR A 20 -28.48 14.50 11.40
C THR A 20 -27.22 14.44 10.55
N LEU A 21 -26.92 13.27 9.97
CA LEU A 21 -25.83 13.08 9.00
C LEU A 21 -26.18 13.78 7.67
N ASP A 22 -26.15 15.11 7.68
CA ASP A 22 -26.43 16.00 6.57
C ASP A 22 -25.15 16.41 5.82
N LEU A 23 -25.27 17.33 4.86
CA LEU A 23 -24.13 17.83 4.09
C LEU A 23 -23.11 18.57 4.97
N LYS A 24 -23.55 19.32 5.99
CA LYS A 24 -22.66 20.07 6.88
C LYS A 24 -21.79 19.16 7.73
N SER A 25 -22.38 18.07 8.22
CA SER A 25 -21.67 17.04 8.97
C SER A 25 -20.62 16.30 8.12
N ARG A 26 -20.83 16.22 6.80
CA ARG A 26 -19.84 15.64 5.87
C ARG A 26 -18.62 16.52 5.71
N ASP A 27 -18.76 17.85 5.64
CA ASP A 27 -17.61 18.75 5.54
C ASP A 27 -16.69 18.65 6.77
N ILE A 28 -17.26 18.46 7.96
CA ILE A 28 -16.51 18.25 9.20
C ILE A 28 -15.78 16.89 9.19
N ILE A 29 -16.47 15.83 8.76
CA ILE A 29 -15.88 14.50 8.62
C ILE A 29 -14.73 14.52 7.60
N ASP A 30 -14.94 15.15 6.44
CA ASP A 30 -13.93 15.23 5.40
C ASP A 30 -12.75 16.11 5.83
N TRP A 31 -13.01 17.20 6.57
CA TRP A 31 -11.93 17.97 7.21
C TRP A 31 -11.15 17.11 8.21
N LEU A 32 -11.81 16.34 9.08
CA LEU A 32 -11.15 15.43 10.03
C LEU A 32 -10.26 14.40 9.32
N ARG A 33 -10.56 14.05 8.06
CA ARG A 33 -9.73 13.19 7.19
C ARG A 33 -8.52 13.88 6.57
N THR A 34 -8.44 15.21 6.62
CA THR A 34 -7.30 15.97 6.09
C THR A 34 -6.39 16.55 7.17
N VAL A 35 -6.88 16.73 8.40
CA VAL A 35 -6.08 17.34 9.48
C VAL A 35 -4.78 16.55 9.73
N ARG A 36 -3.65 17.24 9.80
CA ARG A 36 -2.34 16.64 10.04
C ARG A 36 -1.87 16.84 11.49
N PRO A 37 -1.12 15.88 12.07
CA PRO A 37 -0.49 16.08 13.38
C PRO A 37 0.62 17.13 13.31
N VAL A 38 0.68 17.98 14.33
CA VAL A 38 1.64 19.07 14.46
C VAL A 38 2.41 18.91 15.76
N TYR A 39 3.74 19.00 15.68
CA TYR A 39 4.66 18.97 16.81
C TYR A 39 5.45 20.26 16.88
N ARG A 40 5.60 20.82 18.08
CA ARG A 40 6.40 22.04 18.31
C ARG A 40 7.63 21.70 19.14
N CYS A 41 8.76 22.29 18.81
CA CYS A 41 10.01 22.03 19.53
C CYS A 41 11.05 23.14 19.42
N GLY A 42 11.99 23.17 20.35
CA GLY A 42 13.10 24.11 20.35
C GLY A 42 14.29 23.67 19.49
N LEU A 43 15.32 24.52 19.49
CA LEU A 43 16.53 24.36 18.68
C LEU A 43 17.28 23.06 18.99
N ALA A 44 17.55 22.76 20.27
CA ALA A 44 18.27 21.54 20.64
C ALA A 44 17.48 20.27 20.33
N VAL A 45 16.15 20.33 20.42
CA VAL A 45 15.29 19.21 20.06
C VAL A 45 15.36 18.94 18.57
N LEU A 46 15.17 19.95 17.70
CA LEU A 46 15.29 19.73 16.25
C LEU A 46 16.70 19.26 15.85
N THR A 47 17.74 19.83 16.46
CA THR A 47 19.13 19.40 16.24
C THR A 47 19.28 17.92 16.56
N SER A 48 18.76 17.47 17.70
CA SER A 48 18.77 16.06 18.10
C SER A 48 17.96 15.19 17.15
N ILE A 49 16.79 15.64 16.69
CA ILE A 49 15.96 14.92 15.72
C ILE A 49 16.73 14.64 14.42
N LEU A 50 17.45 15.62 13.90
CA LEU A 50 18.23 15.48 12.67
C LEU A 50 19.41 14.53 12.83
N LEU A 51 20.11 14.62 13.97
CA LEU A 51 21.28 13.79 14.26
C LEU A 51 20.93 12.34 14.61
N HIS A 52 19.74 12.10 15.17
CA HIS A 52 19.22 10.77 15.47
C HIS A 52 18.35 10.18 14.34
N GLU A 53 18.13 10.93 13.27
CA GLU A 53 17.31 10.57 12.09
C GLU A 53 15.83 10.24 12.42
N HIS A 54 15.33 10.67 13.58
CA HIS A 54 13.97 10.39 14.05
C HIS A 54 13.45 11.48 14.99
N VAL A 55 12.15 11.78 14.92
CA VAL A 55 11.45 12.48 16.01
C VAL A 55 11.25 11.51 17.17
N MET A 56 11.43 11.98 18.40
CA MET A 56 11.56 11.12 19.57
C MET A 56 10.62 11.55 20.70
N SER A 57 10.08 10.58 21.42
CA SER A 57 9.32 10.85 22.64
C SER A 57 10.21 11.42 23.75
N ARG A 58 9.59 12.06 24.76
CA ARG A 58 10.31 12.54 25.94
C ARG A 58 10.98 11.40 26.72
N ALA A 59 10.34 10.23 26.80
CA ALA A 59 10.94 9.05 27.45
C ALA A 59 12.18 8.55 26.70
N THR A 60 12.17 8.59 25.37
CA THR A 60 13.34 8.26 24.54
C THR A 60 14.48 9.23 24.82
N MET A 61 14.19 10.53 24.81
CA MET A 61 15.18 11.56 25.11
C MET A 61 15.76 11.35 26.52
N GLU A 62 14.92 11.12 27.53
CA GLU A 62 15.37 10.83 28.90
C GLU A 62 16.25 9.58 29.01
N ASN A 63 15.99 8.55 28.21
CA ASN A 63 16.84 7.36 28.16
C ASN A 63 18.21 7.61 27.54
N PHE A 64 18.43 8.70 26.80
CA PHE A 64 19.78 9.04 26.31
C PHE A 64 20.77 9.35 27.42
N LYS A 65 20.30 9.64 28.65
CA LYS A 65 21.18 9.69 29.83
C LYS A 65 21.93 8.38 30.10
N LYS A 66 21.42 7.25 29.59
CA LYS A 66 22.07 5.93 29.70
C LYS A 66 22.99 5.73 28.50
N ALA A 67 24.30 5.68 28.74
CA ALA A 67 25.31 5.55 27.69
C ALA A 67 25.08 4.32 26.79
N ASP A 68 24.72 3.17 27.36
CA ASP A 68 24.48 1.94 26.59
C ASP A 68 23.28 2.07 25.63
N PHE A 69 22.22 2.76 26.07
CA PHE A 69 21.06 3.01 25.25
C PHE A 69 21.38 3.97 24.11
N LEU A 70 22.10 5.07 24.40
CA LEU A 70 22.56 5.99 23.37
C LEU A 70 23.51 5.30 22.39
N ALA A 71 24.44 4.47 22.88
CA ALA A 71 25.36 3.70 22.05
C ALA A 71 24.62 2.76 21.10
N PHE A 72 23.61 2.06 21.60
CA PHE A 72 22.72 1.24 20.78
C PHE A 72 22.04 2.06 19.68
N CYS A 73 21.51 3.24 20.00
CA CYS A 73 20.87 4.11 19.00
C CYS A 73 21.85 4.62 17.94
N ILE A 74 23.06 5.04 18.34
CA ILE A 74 24.09 5.52 17.40
C ILE A 74 24.56 4.39 16.50
N ALA A 75 24.75 3.18 17.03
CA ALA A 75 25.14 2.03 16.23
C ALA A 75 24.16 1.70 15.09
N GLN A 76 22.89 2.12 15.21
CA GLN A 76 21.85 1.95 14.18
C GLN A 76 21.73 3.14 13.21
N HIS A 77 22.59 4.16 13.32
CA HIS A 77 22.57 5.34 12.46
C HIS A 77 22.86 4.95 10.99
N THR A 78 22.14 5.54 10.03
CA THR A 78 22.18 5.10 8.61
C THR A 78 23.60 5.13 8.02
N GLN A 79 24.38 6.16 8.36
CA GLN A 79 25.78 6.28 7.93
C GLN A 79 26.71 5.21 8.53
N ILE A 80 26.45 4.74 9.75
CA ILE A 80 27.25 3.68 10.39
C ILE A 80 26.85 2.33 9.80
N MET A 81 25.55 2.10 9.61
CA MET A 81 25.03 0.86 9.03
C MET A 81 25.40 0.67 7.56
N SER A 82 25.62 1.74 6.81
CA SER A 82 26.05 1.69 5.40
C SER A 82 27.57 1.62 5.21
N ALA A 83 28.36 1.73 6.28
CA ALA A 83 29.81 1.73 6.18
C ALA A 83 30.37 0.32 5.82
N PRO A 84 31.21 0.21 4.76
CA PRO A 84 31.78 -1.08 4.34
C PRO A 84 32.59 -1.76 5.45
N GLY A 85 32.39 -3.07 5.66
CA GLY A 85 33.07 -3.85 6.70
C GLY A 85 32.27 -4.03 8.01
N LEU A 86 31.21 -3.25 8.25
CA LEU A 86 30.28 -3.44 9.38
C LEU A 86 29.20 -4.50 9.15
N VAL A 87 29.19 -5.13 7.97
CA VAL A 87 28.26 -6.23 7.61
C VAL A 87 28.65 -7.55 8.30
N ILE A 88 29.84 -7.62 8.92
CA ILE A 88 30.28 -8.80 9.67
C ILE A 88 29.69 -8.76 11.07
N GLU A 89 28.80 -9.70 11.37
CA GLU A 89 28.06 -9.82 12.64
C GLU A 89 28.99 -9.85 13.88
N THR A 90 30.24 -10.30 13.71
CA THR A 90 31.26 -10.35 14.78
C THR A 90 31.82 -8.99 15.20
N GLN A 91 31.77 -7.97 14.34
CA GLN A 91 32.32 -6.64 14.65
C GLN A 91 31.30 -5.71 15.31
N ARG A 92 30.00 -5.99 15.17
CA ARG A 92 28.91 -5.15 15.72
C ARG A 92 29.00 -4.96 17.25
N PRO A 93 29.31 -5.99 18.08
CA PRO A 93 29.47 -5.80 19.51
C PRO A 93 30.62 -4.84 19.87
N HIS A 94 31.75 -4.93 19.16
CA HIS A 94 32.91 -4.05 19.37
C HIS A 94 32.59 -2.59 18.99
N VAL A 95 31.83 -2.38 17.92
CA VAL A 95 31.37 -1.04 17.52
C VAL A 95 30.52 -0.42 18.62
N GLN A 96 29.57 -1.18 19.17
CA GLN A 96 28.72 -0.69 20.24
C GLN A 96 29.52 -0.37 21.52
N LYS A 97 30.50 -1.22 21.88
CA LYS A 97 31.39 -0.96 23.04
C LYS A 97 32.28 0.25 22.83
N TYR A 98 32.84 0.43 21.64
CA TYR A 98 33.64 1.61 21.29
C TYR A 98 32.81 2.90 21.40
N ILE A 99 31.60 2.91 20.85
CA ILE A 99 30.66 4.04 20.96
C ILE A 99 30.31 4.32 22.42
N ALA A 100 30.00 3.28 23.22
CA ALA A 100 29.68 3.43 24.63
C ALA A 100 30.86 4.03 25.44
N ALA A 101 32.09 3.58 25.17
CA ALA A 101 33.31 4.11 25.78
C ALA A 101 33.49 5.61 25.46
N LEU A 102 33.28 6.00 24.19
CA LEU A 102 33.33 7.41 23.77
C LEU A 102 32.26 8.25 24.50
N ILE A 103 31.01 7.80 24.53
CA ILE A 103 29.92 8.51 25.22
C ILE A 103 30.28 8.74 26.70
N ASN A 104 30.72 7.69 27.38
CA ASN A 104 31.12 7.77 28.79
C ASN A 104 32.25 8.79 29.02
N ALA A 105 33.25 8.85 28.13
CA ALA A 105 34.32 9.84 28.22
C ALA A 105 33.82 11.29 28.12
N TYR A 106 32.81 11.55 27.29
CA TYR A 106 32.17 12.88 27.17
C TYR A 106 31.20 13.18 28.31
N TYR A 107 30.47 12.18 28.80
CA TYR A 107 29.57 12.32 29.95
C TYR A 107 30.30 12.55 31.26
N ARG A 108 31.55 12.09 31.41
CA ARG A 108 32.41 12.42 32.56
C ARG A 108 32.88 13.89 32.53
N LYS A 109 33.13 14.42 31.33
CA LYS A 109 33.64 15.80 31.14
C LYS A 109 32.57 16.87 31.23
N SER A 110 31.32 16.52 30.95
CA SER A 110 30.15 17.39 31.15
C SER A 110 29.52 17.01 32.49
N GLU A 111 29.07 17.94 33.33
CA GLU A 111 28.40 17.61 34.61
C GLU A 111 27.05 16.87 34.46
N PHE A 112 26.82 16.25 33.31
CA PHE A 112 25.63 15.57 32.83
C PHE A 112 25.30 14.30 33.65
N SER A 113 26.32 13.61 34.17
CA SER A 113 26.18 12.40 34.98
C SER A 113 26.85 12.52 36.35
N LYS A 114 26.21 13.22 37.31
CA LYS A 114 26.55 13.10 38.75
C LYS A 114 25.89 11.87 39.42
N THR A 115 25.19 11.02 38.67
CA THR A 115 24.48 9.85 39.21
C THR A 115 25.02 8.54 38.63
N ASN A 116 25.72 7.81 39.50
CA ASN A 116 25.88 6.35 39.56
C ASN A 116 26.74 5.62 38.53
N PHE A 117 28.03 5.93 38.40
CA PHE A 117 29.00 4.91 37.95
C PHE A 117 30.36 5.10 38.63
N ASP A 118 30.70 4.15 39.50
CA ASP A 118 32.01 4.00 40.15
C ASP A 118 32.84 3.04 39.27
N TYR A 119 33.76 3.59 38.47
CA TYR A 119 34.70 2.79 37.68
C TYR A 119 36.12 3.13 38.13
N SER A 120 36.88 2.12 38.53
CA SER A 120 38.26 2.23 39.00
C SER A 120 39.21 2.70 37.89
N ASP A 121 40.08 3.66 38.20
CA ASP A 121 41.04 4.34 37.31
C ASP A 121 42.19 3.47 36.71
N ASN A 122 42.12 2.14 36.79
CA ASN A 122 43.29 1.27 36.53
C ASN A 122 43.20 0.32 35.31
N GLU A 123 42.27 0.52 34.38
CA GLU A 123 42.23 -0.25 33.13
C GLU A 123 42.65 0.61 31.93
N LEU A 124 43.30 -0.01 30.93
CA LEU A 124 43.59 0.61 29.63
C LEU A 124 42.40 1.43 29.14
N ASP A 125 42.63 2.63 28.57
CA ASP A 125 41.57 3.49 28.03
C ASP A 125 40.62 2.63 27.16
N PRO A 126 39.38 2.37 27.63
CA PRO A 126 38.46 1.47 26.95
C PRO A 126 38.19 1.89 25.50
N VAL A 127 38.36 3.18 25.20
CA VAL A 127 38.28 3.73 23.84
C VAL A 127 39.41 3.19 22.95
N GLU A 128 40.66 3.23 23.43
CA GLU A 128 41.81 2.80 22.63
C GLU A 128 41.85 1.27 22.49
N HIS A 129 41.43 0.53 23.52
CA HIS A 129 41.31 -0.93 23.45
C HIS A 129 40.33 -1.38 22.36
N GLU A 130 39.09 -0.87 22.36
CA GLU A 130 38.09 -1.26 21.35
C GLU A 130 38.46 -0.73 19.96
N LYS A 131 39.11 0.43 19.85
CA LYS A 131 39.64 0.94 18.58
C LYS A 131 40.68 0.01 17.95
N ILE A 132 41.58 -0.57 18.75
CA ILE A 132 42.56 -1.56 18.28
C ILE A 132 41.83 -2.78 17.72
N LEU A 133 40.80 -3.28 18.42
CA LEU A 133 40.01 -4.43 17.94
C LEU A 133 39.27 -4.12 16.64
N LEU A 134 38.64 -2.95 16.53
CA LEU A 134 37.97 -2.51 15.30
C LEU A 134 38.93 -2.34 14.13
N SER A 135 40.16 -1.89 14.39
CA SER A 135 41.18 -1.71 13.34
C SER A 135 41.60 -3.02 12.64
N GLN A 136 41.26 -4.18 13.21
CA GLN A 136 41.51 -5.49 12.61
C GLN A 136 40.52 -5.84 11.49
N GLY A 137 39.37 -5.18 11.41
CA GLY A 137 38.29 -5.50 10.46
C GLY A 137 37.59 -4.31 9.81
N ILE A 138 37.85 -3.08 10.27
CA ILE A 138 37.20 -1.86 9.79
C ILE A 138 38.27 -0.85 9.33
N SER A 139 37.99 -0.15 8.22
CA SER A 139 38.91 0.84 7.68
C SER A 139 39.09 2.05 8.63
N PRO A 140 40.27 2.70 8.65
CA PRO A 140 40.49 3.92 9.45
C PRO A 140 39.48 5.05 9.15
N GLY A 141 39.02 5.16 7.90
CA GLY A 141 38.01 6.13 7.50
C GLY A 141 36.64 5.86 8.15
N ASN A 142 36.23 4.60 8.25
CA ASN A 142 34.97 4.21 8.88
C ASN A 142 35.05 4.34 10.42
N ILE A 143 36.20 4.04 11.02
CA ILE A 143 36.43 4.28 12.46
C ILE A 143 36.32 5.78 12.77
N LYS A 144 36.92 6.64 11.92
CA LYS A 144 36.80 8.10 12.05
C LYS A 144 35.35 8.56 11.90
N LEU A 145 34.60 8.01 10.93
CA LEU A 145 33.16 8.30 10.77
C LEU A 145 32.36 7.97 12.04
N ILE A 146 32.57 6.77 12.62
CA ILE A 146 31.92 6.35 13.87
C ILE A 146 32.27 7.32 15.00
N PHE A 147 33.54 7.70 15.13
CA PHE A 147 34.01 8.66 16.12
C PHE A 147 33.32 10.02 15.96
N ASP A 148 33.40 10.63 14.77
CA ASP A 148 32.88 11.96 14.48
C ASP A 148 31.36 12.04 14.75
N LEU A 149 30.60 11.03 14.29
CA LEU A 149 29.16 10.93 14.55
C LEU A 149 28.86 10.74 16.04
N THR A 150 29.60 9.86 16.71
CA THR A 150 29.40 9.61 18.15
C THR A 150 29.61 10.89 18.95
N VAL A 151 30.67 11.64 18.66
CA VAL A 151 30.96 12.92 19.31
C VAL A 151 29.87 13.95 19.03
N GLN A 152 29.43 14.10 17.78
CA GLN A 152 28.40 15.05 17.39
C GLN A 152 27.07 14.76 18.11
N ILE A 153 26.60 13.52 18.08
CA ILE A 153 25.35 13.08 18.71
C ILE A 153 25.44 13.22 20.24
N THR A 154 26.58 12.87 20.84
CA THR A 154 26.76 12.96 22.30
C THR A 154 26.72 14.41 22.77
N LYS A 155 27.38 15.34 22.06
CA LYS A 155 27.32 16.78 22.37
C LYS A 155 25.90 17.33 22.24
N ALA A 156 25.18 16.97 21.18
CA ALA A 156 23.79 17.37 21.00
C ALA A 156 22.89 16.84 22.13
N THR A 157 23.11 15.60 22.57
CA THR A 157 22.40 15.01 23.71
C THR A 157 22.65 15.78 25.02
N ILE A 158 23.91 16.16 25.28
CA ILE A 158 24.27 16.97 26.46
C ILE A 158 23.52 18.31 26.45
N ARG A 159 23.52 18.99 25.29
CA ARG A 159 22.79 20.24 25.09
C ARG A 159 21.28 20.05 25.28
N LEU A 160 20.70 19.00 24.69
CA LEU A 160 19.28 18.66 24.80
C LEU A 160 18.81 18.63 26.26
N HIS A 161 19.49 17.90 27.15
CA HIS A 161 19.05 17.86 28.55
C HIS A 161 19.38 19.12 29.34
N THR A 162 20.34 19.93 28.89
CA THR A 162 20.60 21.22 29.52
C THR A 162 19.42 22.16 29.30
N GLU A 163 18.88 22.21 28.07
CA GLU A 163 17.71 23.00 27.70
C GLU A 163 16.37 22.40 28.20
N LEU A 164 16.24 21.07 28.28
CA LEU A 164 15.03 20.43 28.82
C LEU A 164 14.85 20.67 30.34
N ARG A 165 15.94 20.86 31.09
CA ARG A 165 15.89 21.12 32.54
C ARG A 165 15.35 22.52 32.87
N THR A 166 15.54 23.49 31.98
CA THR A 166 15.14 24.89 32.23
C THR A 166 13.67 25.15 31.92
N ASN A 167 13.04 24.35 31.06
CA ASN A 167 11.77 24.76 30.45
C ASN A 167 10.49 24.17 31.09
N GLN A 168 10.49 23.06 31.85
CA GLN A 168 9.28 22.61 32.62
C GLN A 168 9.56 21.62 33.78
N PRO A 169 8.96 21.82 34.98
CA PRO A 169 9.12 20.96 36.17
C PRO A 169 8.06 19.85 36.34
N PHE A 170 7.14 19.65 35.38
CA PHE A 170 6.09 18.63 35.57
C PHE A 170 6.67 17.22 35.53
N ALA A 171 6.50 16.50 36.64
CA ALA A 171 6.87 15.09 36.79
C ALA A 171 6.29 14.30 35.60
N VAL A 172 7.20 13.80 34.78
CA VAL A 172 6.88 13.11 33.53
C VAL A 172 6.23 11.78 33.88
N LYS A 173 4.89 11.71 33.89
CA LYS A 173 4.20 10.44 34.05
C LYS A 173 4.66 9.49 32.93
N PRO A 174 5.10 8.26 33.25
CA PRO A 174 5.64 7.31 32.27
C PRO A 174 4.70 7.02 31.10
N GLU A 175 3.40 7.11 31.31
CA GLU A 175 2.37 6.79 30.30
C GLU A 175 2.24 7.83 29.20
N ILE A 176 2.53 9.10 29.50
CA ILE A 176 2.44 10.20 28.52
C ILE A 176 3.74 10.30 27.74
N SER A 177 4.86 10.05 28.41
CA SER A 177 6.18 10.34 27.89
C SER A 177 6.70 9.32 26.88
N ARG A 178 6.07 8.15 26.78
CA ARG A 178 6.40 7.10 25.81
C ARG A 178 6.05 7.49 24.37
N HIS A 179 5.15 8.43 24.18
CA HIS A 179 4.69 8.86 22.86
C HIS A 179 5.26 10.22 22.47
N VAL A 180 5.39 10.47 21.17
CA VAL A 180 5.59 11.82 20.65
C VAL A 180 4.26 12.55 20.78
N LEU A 181 4.21 13.55 21.66
CA LEU A 181 3.01 14.33 21.93
C LEU A 181 2.88 15.45 20.91
N GLY A 182 1.75 15.54 20.22
CA GLY A 182 1.45 16.61 19.27
C GLY A 182 0.00 17.09 19.40
N VAL A 183 -0.38 18.00 18.51
CA VAL A 183 -1.74 18.50 18.36
C VAL A 183 -2.25 18.17 16.97
N LEU A 184 -3.49 17.68 16.85
CA LEU A 184 -4.11 17.45 15.55
C LEU A 184 -4.61 18.77 14.98
N GLY A 185 -3.90 19.32 14.00
CA GLY A 185 -4.25 20.58 13.34
C GLY A 185 -3.54 21.81 13.87
N SER A 186 -3.94 22.97 13.34
CA SER A 186 -3.30 24.26 13.63
C SER A 186 -3.71 24.79 15.00
N HIS A 187 -2.78 25.15 15.88
CA HIS A 187 -3.13 25.67 17.20
C HIS A 187 -2.25 26.86 17.59
N VAL A 188 -2.83 27.74 18.39
CA VAL A 188 -2.14 28.89 18.99
C VAL A 188 -1.60 28.43 20.34
N ASP A 189 -0.31 28.10 20.42
CA ASP A 189 0.36 27.96 21.71
C ASP A 189 1.35 29.11 21.88
N TYR A 190 1.04 30.01 22.80
CA TYR A 190 1.89 31.16 23.14
C TYR A 190 3.09 30.76 24.01
N ASN A 191 3.06 29.57 24.62
CA ASN A 191 4.06 29.06 25.55
C ASN A 191 4.98 27.99 24.92
N CYS A 192 4.75 27.59 23.67
CA CYS A 192 5.58 26.62 22.98
C CYS A 192 6.62 27.26 22.06
N ASP A 193 7.66 26.47 21.78
CA ASP A 193 8.77 26.80 20.91
C ASP A 193 8.33 27.19 19.48
N ASP A 194 9.16 27.99 18.80
CA ASP A 194 8.86 28.63 17.51
C ASP A 194 9.15 27.76 16.27
N ILE A 195 9.52 26.48 16.44
CA ILE A 195 9.66 25.54 15.31
C ILE A 195 8.43 24.63 15.28
N VAL A 196 7.80 24.54 14.10
CA VAL A 196 6.59 23.76 13.86
C VAL A 196 6.90 22.64 12.87
N ILE A 197 6.81 21.39 13.31
CA ILE A 197 6.92 20.19 12.49
C ILE A 197 5.51 19.70 12.18
N VAL A 198 5.19 19.56 10.90
CA VAL A 198 3.93 18.99 10.41
C VAL A 198 4.22 17.59 9.88
N PHE A 199 3.51 16.60 10.40
CA PHE A 199 3.65 15.22 9.94
C PHE A 199 2.70 14.91 8.79
N LYS A 200 3.11 13.97 7.94
CA LYS A 200 2.20 13.27 7.02
C LYS A 200 1.10 12.63 7.85
N ARG A 201 -0.13 12.69 7.34
CA ARG A 201 -1.30 12.14 8.04
C ARG A 201 -1.14 10.64 8.35
N ASP A 202 -0.44 9.91 7.49
CA ASP A 202 -0.24 8.46 7.57
C ASP A 202 0.30 8.00 8.94
N VAL A 203 1.00 8.86 9.68
CA VAL A 203 1.50 8.53 11.03
C VAL A 203 0.36 8.22 12.03
N LEU A 204 -0.85 8.77 11.83
CA LEU A 204 -2.04 8.47 12.64
C LEU A 204 -2.57 7.06 12.43
N HIS A 205 -2.12 6.39 11.38
CA HIS A 205 -2.47 5.01 11.06
C HIS A 205 -1.48 4.01 11.65
N HIS A 206 -0.45 4.47 12.36
CA HIS A 206 0.44 3.57 13.10
C HIS A 206 -0.26 2.94 14.29
N VAL A 207 0.02 1.67 14.59
CA VAL A 207 -0.60 0.90 15.69
C VAL A 207 -0.50 1.58 17.06
N ASP A 208 0.62 2.25 17.33
CA ASP A 208 0.89 2.99 18.56
C ASP A 208 0.35 4.43 18.55
N ALA A 209 -0.25 4.88 17.44
CA ALA A 209 -0.82 6.22 17.35
C ALA A 209 -2.24 6.24 17.93
N ASN A 210 -2.63 7.34 18.54
CA ASN A 210 -4.01 7.61 18.91
C ASN A 210 -4.18 9.11 19.10
N PHE A 211 -5.42 9.56 19.22
CA PHE A 211 -5.70 10.93 19.56
C PHE A 211 -6.94 11.03 20.44
N SER A 212 -7.05 12.12 21.18
CA SER A 212 -8.19 12.42 22.04
C SER A 212 -8.65 13.85 21.80
N ILE A 213 -9.97 14.05 21.76
CA ILE A 213 -10.55 15.36 21.45
C ILE A 213 -10.22 16.42 22.51
N GLN A 214 -9.80 15.98 23.68
CA GLN A 214 -9.24 16.81 24.74
C GLN A 214 -7.92 16.19 25.22
N PRO A 215 -6.96 17.01 25.68
CA PRO A 215 -5.66 16.52 26.10
C PRO A 215 -5.73 15.82 27.44
N PHE A 216 -4.74 14.97 27.69
CA PHE A 216 -4.65 14.17 28.90
C PHE A 216 -4.64 15.01 30.18
N VAL A 217 -4.00 16.17 30.14
CA VAL A 217 -3.91 17.08 31.29
C VAL A 217 -5.32 17.47 31.77
N SER A 218 -6.28 17.63 30.87
CA SER A 218 -7.67 17.98 31.22
C SER A 218 -8.40 16.86 31.96
N TYR A 219 -8.04 15.59 31.70
CA TYR A 219 -8.52 14.44 32.48
C TYR A 219 -7.83 14.36 33.83
N GLN A 220 -6.54 14.69 33.91
CA GLN A 220 -5.80 14.68 35.17
C GLN A 220 -6.35 15.71 36.15
N THR A 221 -6.61 16.93 35.70
CA THR A 221 -7.14 18.03 36.52
C THR A 221 -8.65 17.96 36.75
N GLY A 222 -9.37 17.13 35.99
CA GLY A 222 -10.83 17.08 35.98
C GLY A 222 -11.50 18.22 35.19
N ALA A 223 -10.72 19.16 34.62
CA ALA A 223 -11.23 20.26 33.79
C ALA A 223 -12.07 19.76 32.61
N TYR A 224 -11.78 18.55 32.12
CA TYR A 224 -12.54 17.89 31.06
C TYR A 224 -14.05 17.78 31.34
N TYR A 225 -14.47 17.53 32.59
CA TYR A 225 -15.89 17.43 32.95
C TYR A 225 -16.63 18.77 32.84
N GLN A 226 -15.92 19.89 33.00
CA GLN A 226 -16.51 21.23 32.85
C GLN A 226 -16.86 21.53 31.38
N CYS A 227 -16.06 21.01 30.46
CA CYS A 227 -16.23 21.20 29.02
C CYS A 227 -17.19 20.17 28.40
N GLN A 228 -17.44 19.04 29.07
CA GLN A 228 -18.23 17.91 28.55
C GLN A 228 -19.36 17.50 29.51
N PRO A 229 -20.47 18.25 29.53
CA PRO A 229 -21.57 18.01 30.47
C PRO A 229 -22.33 16.69 30.24
N TRP A 230 -22.13 16.03 29.08
CA TRP A 230 -22.65 14.68 28.80
C TRP A 230 -21.85 13.57 29.48
N LEU A 231 -20.70 13.90 30.08
CA LEU A 231 -19.96 13.00 30.94
C LEU A 231 -20.35 13.33 32.38
N ARG A 232 -20.83 12.33 33.11
CA ARG A 232 -21.11 12.49 34.52
C ARG A 232 -19.77 12.57 35.26
N ASP A 233 -19.64 13.54 36.16
CA ASP A 233 -18.52 13.58 37.12
C ASP A 233 -18.70 12.45 38.15
N GLU A 234 -18.39 11.22 37.72
CA GLU A 234 -18.57 10.02 38.54
C GLU A 234 -17.35 9.73 39.43
N SER A 235 -16.29 10.57 39.43
CA SER A 235 -15.12 10.30 40.26
C SER A 235 -14.20 11.49 40.53
N SER A 236 -14.10 11.89 41.80
CA SER A 236 -12.92 12.61 42.33
C SER A 236 -11.63 11.78 42.25
N ASP A 237 -11.75 10.46 42.07
CA ASP A 237 -10.65 9.51 41.93
C ASP A 237 -9.94 9.60 40.56
N GLU A 238 -8.63 9.75 40.61
CA GLU A 238 -7.74 9.83 39.46
C GLU A 238 -7.76 8.56 38.61
N SER A 239 -7.86 7.37 39.22
CA SER A 239 -7.85 6.09 38.52
C SER A 239 -9.01 5.97 37.52
N ASN A 240 -10.20 6.39 37.94
CA ASN A 240 -11.38 6.41 37.09
C ASN A 240 -11.27 7.45 35.97
N ARG A 241 -10.66 8.62 36.22
CA ARG A 241 -10.37 9.61 35.16
C ARG A 241 -9.38 9.06 34.12
N MET A 242 -8.38 8.28 34.54
CA MET A 242 -7.43 7.63 33.63
C MET A 242 -8.10 6.52 32.82
N LYS A 243 -8.99 5.74 33.44
CA LYS A 243 -9.80 4.75 32.74
C LYS A 243 -10.67 5.41 31.67
N LEU A 244 -11.37 6.49 32.02
CA LEU A 244 -12.17 7.27 31.08
C LEU A 244 -11.32 7.82 29.93
N PHE A 245 -10.16 8.39 30.21
CA PHE A 245 -9.23 8.86 29.17
C PHE A 245 -8.85 7.76 28.18
N ASN A 246 -8.58 6.54 28.66
CA ASN A 246 -8.26 5.42 27.79
C ASN A 246 -9.47 4.95 26.95
N GLU A 247 -10.68 5.05 27.50
CA GLU A 247 -11.93 4.68 26.82
C GLU A 247 -12.37 5.71 25.74
N THR A 248 -11.89 6.95 25.80
CA THR A 248 -12.26 8.03 24.86
C THR A 248 -11.25 8.26 23.73
N LYS A 249 -10.12 7.54 23.74
CA LYS A 249 -9.13 7.60 22.66
C LYS A 249 -9.73 7.11 21.34
N LEU A 250 -9.34 7.80 20.28
CA LEU A 250 -9.68 7.46 18.90
C LEU A 250 -8.41 7.06 18.14
N HIS A 251 -8.59 6.24 17.10
CA HIS A 251 -7.52 5.77 16.24
C HIS A 251 -7.97 5.87 14.77
N ALA A 252 -7.14 6.46 13.90
CA ALA A 252 -7.54 6.77 12.52
C ALA A 252 -7.77 5.54 11.62
N ALA A 253 -7.22 4.38 12.00
CA ALA A 253 -7.49 3.11 11.34
C ALA A 253 -8.80 2.38 11.79
N ILE A 254 -9.53 2.87 12.81
CA ILE A 254 -10.76 2.23 13.27
C ILE A 254 -11.97 2.80 12.52
N PRO A 255 -12.81 1.98 11.85
CA PRO A 255 -13.99 2.47 11.15
C PRO A 255 -14.91 3.34 12.03
N GLY A 256 -15.30 4.51 11.51
CA GLY A 256 -16.23 5.42 12.19
C GLY A 256 -15.61 6.36 13.20
N TYR A 257 -14.28 6.37 13.35
CA TYR A 257 -13.59 7.32 14.22
C TYR A 257 -13.90 8.78 13.85
N GLU A 258 -14.07 9.10 12.56
CA GLU A 258 -14.35 10.46 12.10
C GLU A 258 -15.72 10.93 12.58
N GLN A 259 -16.70 10.03 12.59
CA GLN A 259 -18.04 10.34 13.06
C GLN A 259 -18.03 10.58 14.58
N ALA A 260 -17.31 9.74 15.33
CA ALA A 260 -17.16 9.93 16.77
C ALA A 260 -16.47 11.27 17.08
N ALA A 261 -15.37 11.57 16.41
CA ALA A 261 -14.65 12.83 16.53
C ALA A 261 -15.51 14.05 16.14
N ALA A 262 -16.25 13.97 15.02
CA ALA A 262 -17.10 15.04 14.54
C ALA A 262 -18.21 15.38 15.54
N ILE A 263 -18.93 14.37 16.05
CA ILE A 263 -20.03 14.58 17.01
C ILE A 263 -19.51 15.19 18.31
N GLU A 264 -18.34 14.74 18.79
CA GLU A 264 -17.72 15.32 19.98
C GLU A 264 -17.31 16.78 19.76
N LEU A 265 -16.71 17.11 18.61
CA LEU A 265 -16.37 18.50 18.27
C LEU A 265 -17.60 19.40 18.11
N ILE A 266 -18.68 18.90 17.50
CA ILE A 266 -19.96 19.61 17.38
C ILE A 266 -20.53 19.88 18.77
N GLY A 267 -20.58 18.87 19.64
CA GLY A 267 -21.07 19.00 21.01
C GLY A 267 -20.27 20.04 21.80
N LEU A 268 -18.94 19.98 21.73
CA LEU A 268 -18.03 20.92 22.39
C LEU A 268 -18.22 22.35 21.90
N THR A 269 -18.37 22.51 20.59
CA THR A 269 -18.54 23.82 19.95
C THR A 269 -19.90 24.42 20.29
N SER A 270 -20.95 23.62 20.24
CA SER A 270 -22.31 24.01 20.62
C SER A 270 -22.41 24.46 22.07
N TYR A 271 -21.78 23.70 22.98
CA TYR A 271 -21.75 24.03 24.40
C TYR A 271 -20.96 25.31 24.66
N GLY A 272 -19.74 25.43 24.11
CA GLY A 272 -18.89 26.61 24.31
C GLY A 272 -19.46 27.90 23.73
N THR A 273 -20.19 27.82 22.61
CA THR A 273 -20.84 28.98 21.97
C THR A 273 -22.22 29.31 22.55
N HIS A 274 -22.69 28.56 23.55
CA HIS A 274 -24.03 28.69 24.15
C HIS A 274 -25.19 28.53 23.14
N GLY A 275 -24.91 27.98 21.95
CA GLY A 275 -25.86 27.86 20.85
C GLY A 275 -26.92 26.76 21.04
N ARG A 276 -26.69 25.82 21.96
CA ARG A 276 -27.61 24.72 22.35
C ARG A 276 -28.25 23.98 21.15
N ARG A 277 -27.45 23.71 20.12
CA ARG A 277 -27.88 23.08 18.85
C ARG A 277 -26.82 22.15 18.29
N MET A 278 -27.20 21.05 17.64
CA MET A 278 -26.25 20.16 16.95
C MET A 278 -25.99 20.55 15.48
N ASP A 279 -26.71 21.56 14.96
CA ASP A 279 -26.47 22.14 13.64
C ASP A 279 -25.31 23.16 13.72
N ILE A 280 -24.09 22.63 13.67
CA ILE A 280 -22.84 23.39 13.67
C ILE A 280 -22.11 23.10 12.37
N ASP A 281 -21.69 24.14 11.65
CA ASP A 281 -20.91 24.00 10.42
C ASP A 281 -19.39 23.99 10.69
N LEU A 282 -18.62 23.60 9.67
CA LEU A 282 -17.17 23.54 9.76
C LEU A 282 -16.55 24.92 10.11
N ASN A 283 -17.06 26.01 9.54
CA ASN A 283 -16.52 27.34 9.81
C ASN A 283 -16.64 27.72 11.29
N THR A 284 -17.78 27.44 11.92
CA THR A 284 -17.99 27.68 13.36
C THR A 284 -17.02 26.85 14.21
N ILE A 285 -16.72 25.62 13.79
CA ILE A 285 -15.70 24.79 14.46
C ILE A 285 -14.32 25.42 14.31
N LEU A 286 -13.93 25.86 13.11
CA LEU A 286 -12.64 26.49 12.84
C LEU A 286 -12.47 27.82 13.59
N ASP A 287 -13.52 28.63 13.66
CA ASP A 287 -13.52 29.90 14.39
C ASP A 287 -13.31 29.67 15.89
N ARG A 288 -14.02 28.70 16.48
CA ARG A 288 -13.76 28.27 17.86
C ARG A 288 -12.33 27.76 18.00
N TRP A 289 -11.89 26.91 17.08
CA TRP A 289 -10.60 26.24 17.13
C TRP A 289 -9.43 27.22 17.19
N LEU A 290 -9.51 28.35 16.49
CA LEU A 290 -8.52 29.43 16.53
C LEU A 290 -8.39 30.10 17.91
N LEU A 291 -9.43 30.05 18.72
CA LEU A 291 -9.50 30.68 20.05
C LEU A 291 -9.24 29.68 21.18
N VAL A 292 -9.14 28.39 20.88
CA VAL A 292 -9.00 27.32 21.86
C VAL A 292 -7.55 27.27 22.37
N HIS A 293 -7.40 27.41 23.69
CA HIS A 293 -6.13 27.21 24.38
C HIS A 293 -5.59 25.78 24.09
N PRO A 294 -4.27 25.55 23.99
CA PRO A 294 -3.69 24.22 23.72
C PRO A 294 -4.17 23.11 24.66
N GLN A 295 -4.44 23.45 25.92
CA GLN A 295 -5.01 22.53 26.92
C GLN A 295 -6.47 22.10 26.63
N ASN A 296 -7.07 22.62 25.58
CA ASN A 296 -8.42 22.26 25.11
C ASN A 296 -8.41 21.82 23.63
N SER A 297 -7.22 21.59 23.05
CA SER A 297 -7.03 21.13 21.66
C SER A 297 -7.12 19.60 21.53
N ILE A 298 -7.13 19.08 20.30
CA ILE A 298 -7.05 17.63 20.06
C ILE A 298 -5.60 17.18 20.26
N GLU A 299 -5.35 16.38 21.30
CA GLU A 299 -4.05 15.79 21.58
C GLU A 299 -3.82 14.58 20.68
N THR A 300 -2.68 14.53 19.99
CA THR A 300 -2.21 13.33 19.29
C THR A 300 -1.07 12.70 20.06
N ARG A 301 -1.13 11.38 20.22
CA ARG A 301 -0.05 10.55 20.73
C ARG A 301 0.47 9.72 19.58
N LEU A 302 1.68 10.01 19.15
CA LEU A 302 2.30 9.37 18.00
C LEU A 302 3.36 8.35 18.47
N PRO A 303 3.86 7.48 17.57
CA PRO A 303 4.85 6.47 17.92
C PRO A 303 6.06 7.05 18.63
N GLN A 304 6.71 6.23 19.47
CA GLN A 304 7.83 6.65 20.31
C GLN A 304 9.01 7.23 19.49
N ARG A 305 9.19 6.74 18.26
CA ARG A 305 10.17 7.18 17.29
C ARG A 305 9.50 7.29 15.92
N ILE A 306 9.64 8.44 15.27
CA ILE A 306 9.03 8.71 13.96
C ILE A 306 10.14 9.05 12.97
N PRO A 307 10.33 8.28 11.88
CA PRO A 307 11.35 8.58 10.87
C PRO A 307 11.13 9.95 10.22
N LEU A 308 12.22 10.59 9.76
CA LEU A 308 12.14 11.91 9.11
C LEU A 308 11.31 11.90 7.82
N ASP A 309 11.09 10.74 7.19
CA ASP A 309 10.25 10.60 6.00
C ASP A 309 8.76 10.84 6.28
N TYR A 310 8.33 10.79 7.54
CA TYR A 310 6.99 11.17 7.96
C TYR A 310 6.85 12.68 8.20
N ILE A 311 7.94 13.45 8.16
CA ILE A 311 7.86 14.91 8.20
C ILE A 311 7.43 15.39 6.82
N ASP A 312 6.31 16.10 6.79
CA ASP A 312 5.75 16.69 5.58
C ASP A 312 6.30 18.10 5.37
N GLU A 313 6.23 18.93 6.41
CA GLU A 313 6.68 20.32 6.38
C GLU A 313 7.30 20.73 7.73
N ILE A 314 8.30 21.63 7.70
CA ILE A 314 8.80 22.31 8.90
C ILE A 314 8.71 23.82 8.67
N PHE A 315 8.12 24.54 9.62
CA PHE A 315 8.13 26.00 9.66
C PHE A 315 9.06 26.49 10.76
N MET A 316 9.81 27.56 10.48
CA MET A 316 10.58 28.32 11.47
C MET A 316 10.81 29.76 10.98
N THR A 317 11.18 30.67 11.88
CA THR A 317 11.56 32.04 11.49
C THR A 317 12.97 32.08 10.89
N GLN A 318 13.27 33.11 10.11
CA GLN A 318 14.62 33.35 9.58
C GLN A 318 15.68 33.42 10.70
N SER A 319 15.37 34.12 11.79
CA SER A 319 16.27 34.22 12.94
C SER A 319 16.55 32.87 13.58
N MET A 320 15.55 31.98 13.65
CA MET A 320 15.72 30.63 14.18
C MET A 320 16.59 29.79 13.25
N PHE A 321 16.33 29.86 11.94
CA PHE A 321 17.15 29.16 10.94
C PHE A 321 18.62 29.58 11.00
N GLU A 322 18.90 30.87 11.17
CA GLU A 322 20.26 31.40 11.27
C GLU A 322 20.98 31.03 12.58
N SER A 323 20.24 30.66 13.63
CA SER A 323 20.81 30.26 14.92
C SER A 323 21.40 28.84 14.94
N PHE A 324 21.11 28.01 13.93
CA PHE A 324 21.70 26.69 13.79
C PHE A 324 23.17 26.77 13.35
N GLU A 325 23.98 25.82 13.81
CA GLU A 325 25.35 25.62 13.32
C GLU A 325 25.35 25.31 11.80
N ASN A 326 26.42 25.69 11.09
CA ASN A 326 26.50 25.60 9.63
C ASN A 326 26.24 24.19 9.09
N ASP A 327 26.80 23.18 9.75
CA ASP A 327 26.64 21.77 9.43
C ASP A 327 25.19 21.30 9.61
N ILE A 328 24.50 21.76 10.66
CA ILE A 328 23.09 21.47 10.91
C ILE A 328 22.19 22.14 9.86
N ARG A 329 22.51 23.38 9.44
CA ARG A 329 21.79 24.05 8.35
C ARG A 329 21.94 23.33 7.02
N GLU A 330 23.14 22.83 6.72
CA GLU A 330 23.38 22.01 5.53
C GLU A 330 22.61 20.68 5.60
N LYS A 331 22.61 20.00 6.75
CA LYS A 331 21.80 18.79 6.97
C LYS A 331 20.30 19.06 6.83
N LEU A 332 19.78 20.16 7.41
CA LEU A 332 18.39 20.58 7.26
C LEU A 332 18.00 20.71 5.79
N ASN A 333 18.81 21.43 5.00
CA ASN A 333 18.58 21.61 3.57
C ASN A 333 18.68 20.30 2.80
N THR A 334 19.61 19.42 3.16
CA THR A 334 19.84 18.15 2.46
C THR A 334 18.72 17.14 2.73
N VAL A 335 18.31 17.01 3.99
CA VAL A 335 17.34 16.01 4.43
C VAL A 335 15.91 16.48 4.15
N LEU A 336 15.61 17.75 4.40
CA LEU A 336 14.25 18.27 4.32
C LEU A 336 13.98 19.05 3.03
N GLY A 337 15.00 19.68 2.42
CA GLY A 337 14.88 20.33 1.12
C GLY A 337 13.63 21.20 0.98
N GLY A 338 12.80 20.91 -0.02
CA GLY A 338 11.54 21.61 -0.28
C GLY A 338 10.46 21.52 0.81
N ARG A 339 10.69 20.75 1.88
CA ARG A 339 9.80 20.63 3.05
C ARG A 339 10.10 21.70 4.12
N LEU A 340 11.22 22.41 4.02
CA LEU A 340 11.59 23.47 4.96
C LEU A 340 11.03 24.83 4.52
N GLN A 341 10.24 25.46 5.38
CA GLN A 341 9.60 26.76 5.18
C GLN A 341 10.16 27.77 6.18
N VAL A 342 11.12 28.58 5.71
CA VAL A 342 11.71 29.65 6.51
C VAL A 342 10.92 30.95 6.28
N VAL A 343 10.25 31.42 7.32
CA VAL A 343 9.36 32.58 7.25
C VAL A 343 10.15 33.86 7.58
N PRO A 344 10.15 34.89 6.69
CA PRO A 344 10.93 36.11 6.86
C PRO A 344 10.24 37.12 7.80
N ILE A 345 9.71 36.65 8.93
CA ILE A 345 9.01 37.49 9.92
C ILE A 345 9.83 37.48 11.21
N LYS A 346 10.04 38.66 11.80
CA LYS A 346 10.79 38.85 13.05
C LYS A 346 9.91 38.80 14.30
N GLU A 347 8.63 39.10 14.18
CA GLU A 347 7.68 39.11 15.30
C GLU A 347 7.00 37.73 15.47
N ASN A 348 7.13 37.16 16.67
CA ASN A 348 6.66 35.80 16.96
C ASN A 348 5.14 35.63 16.80
N ASP A 349 4.33 36.61 17.19
CA ASP A 349 2.87 36.51 17.07
C ASP A 349 2.40 36.56 15.61
N THR A 350 3.02 37.41 14.80
CA THR A 350 2.78 37.51 13.36
C THR A 350 3.21 36.21 12.65
N TYR A 351 4.34 35.63 13.06
CA TYR A 351 4.79 34.32 12.58
C TYR A 351 3.77 33.22 12.91
N ARG A 352 3.33 33.10 14.18
CA ARG A 352 2.39 32.07 14.62
C ARG A 352 1.05 32.14 13.87
N HIS A 353 0.49 33.34 13.72
CA HIS A 353 -0.73 33.54 12.92
C HIS A 353 -0.54 33.15 11.46
N SER A 354 0.62 33.48 10.87
CA SER A 354 0.91 33.13 9.47
C SER A 354 0.96 31.61 9.24
N VAL A 355 1.58 30.87 10.17
CA VAL A 355 1.66 29.40 10.11
C VAL A 355 0.27 28.80 10.26
N ILE A 356 -0.49 29.22 11.26
CA ILE A 356 -1.86 28.73 11.50
C ILE A 356 -2.75 28.96 10.29
N THR A 357 -2.73 30.17 9.74
CA THR A 357 -3.50 30.52 8.55
C THR A 357 -3.09 29.66 7.35
N THR A 358 -1.79 29.39 7.19
CA THR A 358 -1.27 28.53 6.13
C THR A 358 -1.77 27.10 6.28
N LEU A 359 -1.67 26.52 7.48
CA LEU A 359 -2.15 25.18 7.77
C LEU A 359 -3.67 25.05 7.55
N LEU A 360 -4.46 26.03 7.98
CA LEU A 360 -5.90 26.06 7.74
C LEU A 360 -6.22 26.07 6.24
N ARG A 361 -5.56 26.94 5.47
CA ARG A 361 -5.73 26.98 4.00
C ARG A 361 -5.34 25.67 3.33
N GLN A 362 -4.28 25.01 3.79
CA GLN A 362 -3.87 23.71 3.28
C GLN A 362 -4.92 22.63 3.58
N HIS A 363 -5.52 22.61 4.78
CA HIS A 363 -6.56 21.64 5.14
C HIS A 363 -7.88 21.83 4.38
N LEU A 364 -8.17 23.06 3.94
CA LEU A 364 -9.37 23.38 3.15
C LEU A 364 -9.22 23.10 1.65
N LYS A 365 -8.00 22.88 1.15
CA LYS A 365 -7.81 22.42 -0.23
C LYS A 365 -8.31 20.99 -0.31
N LYS A 366 -9.31 20.74 -1.17
CA LYS A 366 -9.78 19.39 -1.51
C LYS A 366 -8.63 18.64 -2.18
N ASN A 367 -7.83 17.93 -1.39
CA ASN A 367 -6.93 16.92 -1.92
C ASN A 367 -7.78 15.73 -2.37
N ASP A 368 -7.34 15.04 -3.43
CA ASP A 368 -7.94 13.78 -3.85
C ASP A 368 -7.89 12.80 -2.66
N LEU A 369 -9.02 12.61 -1.98
CA LEU A 369 -9.19 11.69 -0.84
C LEU A 369 -8.82 10.23 -1.21
N GLN A 370 -8.57 9.96 -2.49
CA GLN A 370 -8.16 8.65 -3.01
C GLN A 370 -6.77 8.21 -2.55
N SER A 371 -5.90 9.12 -2.08
CA SER A 371 -4.54 8.79 -1.62
C SER A 371 -4.38 8.62 -0.10
N VAL A 372 -5.44 8.76 0.69
CA VAL A 372 -5.35 8.69 2.16
C VAL A 372 -5.32 7.23 2.59
N ALA A 373 -4.35 6.85 3.45
CA ALA A 373 -4.29 5.54 4.06
C ALA A 373 -5.64 5.18 4.71
N GLN A 374 -6.17 3.99 4.41
CA GLN A 374 -7.51 3.57 4.87
C GLN A 374 -7.47 2.64 6.09
N GLY A 375 -6.28 2.14 6.45
CA GLY A 375 -6.09 1.15 7.50
C GLY A 375 -4.80 1.37 8.26
N LEU A 376 -4.40 0.39 9.07
CA LEU A 376 -3.15 0.43 9.81
C LEU A 376 -1.93 0.36 8.89
N THR A 377 -0.88 1.09 9.27
CA THR A 377 0.44 1.07 8.62
C THR A 377 1.50 0.87 9.68
N MET A 378 2.37 -0.13 9.51
CA MET A 378 3.40 -0.47 10.50
C MET A 378 4.55 -1.26 9.87
N THR A 379 5.72 -1.24 10.50
CA THR A 379 6.82 -2.16 10.20
C THR A 379 7.10 -2.99 11.44
N ILE A 380 7.01 -4.31 11.32
CA ILE A 380 7.22 -5.24 12.43
C ILE A 380 8.62 -5.84 12.29
N PRO A 381 9.47 -5.81 13.34
CA PRO A 381 10.80 -6.41 13.32
C PRO A 381 10.71 -7.95 13.21
N PRO A 382 11.78 -8.66 12.86
CA PRO A 382 11.78 -10.13 12.85
C PRO A 382 11.67 -10.69 14.27
N THR A 383 10.73 -11.62 14.49
CA THR A 383 10.42 -12.15 15.83
C THR A 383 10.32 -13.68 15.86
N ASN A 384 10.49 -14.37 14.73
CA ASN A 384 10.29 -15.82 14.59
C ASN A 384 8.93 -16.29 15.12
N PHE A 385 7.89 -15.47 14.94
CA PHE A 385 6.52 -15.70 15.42
C PHE A 385 6.38 -15.83 16.95
N LEU A 386 7.37 -15.37 17.71
CA LEU A 386 7.34 -15.36 19.17
C LEU A 386 6.56 -14.16 19.73
N ASP A 387 6.68 -13.01 19.08
CA ASP A 387 5.99 -11.78 19.48
C ASP A 387 4.77 -11.53 18.59
N ASN A 388 3.61 -11.41 19.21
CA ASN A 388 2.34 -11.10 18.53
C ASN A 388 1.92 -9.68 18.88
N LEU A 389 1.89 -8.81 17.86
CA LEU A 389 1.40 -7.45 17.98
C LEU A 389 -0.13 -7.44 17.89
N LEU A 390 -0.80 -7.07 18.97
CA LEU A 390 -2.24 -6.85 18.97
C LEU A 390 -2.56 -5.54 18.24
N THR A 391 -3.44 -5.60 17.23
CA THR A 391 -3.92 -4.40 16.55
C THR A 391 -5.09 -3.75 17.31
N PRO A 392 -5.30 -2.43 17.16
CA PRO A 392 -6.44 -1.75 17.76
C PRO A 392 -7.79 -2.06 17.06
N ILE A 393 -7.79 -2.79 15.94
CA ILE A 393 -9.00 -3.08 15.18
C ILE A 393 -9.72 -4.29 15.79
N ARG A 394 -11.03 -4.15 16.04
CA ARG A 394 -11.90 -5.27 16.44
C ARG A 394 -13.00 -5.52 15.43
N ILE A 395 -13.40 -6.79 15.30
CA ILE A 395 -14.51 -7.17 14.42
C ILE A 395 -15.84 -6.59 14.94
N SER A 396 -16.04 -6.53 16.26
CA SER A 396 -17.22 -5.89 16.85
C SER A 396 -17.38 -4.42 16.48
N ASP A 397 -16.29 -3.64 16.42
CA ASP A 397 -16.31 -2.21 16.08
C ASP A 397 -16.92 -1.98 14.68
N LEU A 398 -16.63 -2.89 13.73
CA LEU A 398 -17.18 -2.85 12.38
C LEU A 398 -18.71 -3.05 12.37
N TYR A 399 -19.21 -4.03 13.12
CA TYR A 399 -20.66 -4.28 13.23
C TYR A 399 -21.38 -3.14 13.94
N GLU A 400 -20.75 -2.55 14.96
CA GLU A 400 -21.28 -1.36 15.61
C GLU A 400 -21.40 -0.21 14.61
N TYR A 401 -20.35 0.05 13.82
CA TYR A 401 -20.36 1.09 12.79
C TYR A 401 -21.41 0.84 11.68
N ASP A 402 -21.63 -0.39 11.24
CA ASP A 402 -22.70 -0.69 10.27
C ASP A 402 -24.09 -0.50 10.87
N SER A 403 -24.28 -0.88 12.15
CA SER A 403 -25.57 -0.75 12.83
C SER A 403 -26.04 0.70 13.01
N THR A 404 -25.11 1.66 13.10
CA THR A 404 -25.46 3.09 13.15
C THR A 404 -25.84 3.64 11.77
N ARG A 405 -25.36 3.03 10.67
CA ARG A 405 -25.71 3.44 9.30
C ARG A 405 -26.92 2.71 8.73
N ARG A 406 -27.20 1.48 9.19
CA ARG A 406 -28.25 0.61 8.66
C ARG A 406 -29.02 -0.04 9.81
N SER A 407 -30.35 0.01 9.74
CA SER A 407 -31.29 -0.48 10.76
C SER A 407 -31.30 -2.00 11.01
N LYS A 408 -30.39 -2.77 10.40
CA LYS A 408 -30.16 -4.21 10.65
C LYS A 408 -28.67 -4.56 10.56
N GLY A 409 -27.97 -4.53 11.69
CA GLY A 409 -26.68 -5.20 11.86
C GLY A 409 -26.91 -6.67 12.24
N SER A 410 -26.52 -7.61 11.38
CA SER A 410 -26.43 -9.02 11.74
C SER A 410 -24.95 -9.38 11.87
N LYS A 411 -24.57 -10.08 12.95
CA LYS A 411 -23.22 -10.64 13.15
C LYS A 411 -22.89 -11.77 12.16
N ASP A 412 -23.87 -12.23 11.38
CA ASP A 412 -23.68 -13.29 10.38
C ASP A 412 -23.21 -12.76 9.02
N LYS A 413 -23.01 -11.44 8.88
CA LYS A 413 -22.55 -10.84 7.62
C LYS A 413 -21.10 -11.22 7.36
N THR A 414 -20.81 -11.57 6.10
CA THR A 414 -19.45 -11.70 5.61
C THR A 414 -18.68 -10.40 5.84
N TYR A 415 -17.45 -10.52 6.33
CA TYR A 415 -16.52 -9.41 6.45
C TYR A 415 -15.22 -9.71 5.73
N TYR A 416 -14.51 -8.65 5.37
CA TYR A 416 -13.27 -8.69 4.59
C TYR A 416 -12.16 -7.98 5.37
N ILE A 417 -10.99 -8.61 5.42
CA ILE A 417 -9.75 -8.00 5.90
C ILE A 417 -8.86 -7.77 4.70
N TYR A 418 -8.45 -6.52 4.49
CA TYR A 418 -7.51 -6.13 3.44
C TYR A 418 -6.22 -5.66 4.07
N TRP A 419 -5.08 -5.96 3.45
CA TRP A 419 -3.78 -5.41 3.82
C TRP A 419 -2.79 -5.55 2.67
N GLN A 420 -1.71 -4.78 2.73
CA GLN A 420 -0.62 -4.80 1.77
C GLN A 420 0.70 -5.10 2.47
N ILE A 421 1.51 -6.00 1.91
CA ILE A 421 2.88 -6.25 2.41
C ILE A 421 3.88 -6.40 1.27
N SER A 422 5.15 -6.16 1.59
CA SER A 422 6.30 -6.56 0.78
C SER A 422 7.04 -7.74 1.45
N ASN A 423 7.73 -8.56 0.64
CA ASN A 423 8.65 -9.63 1.08
C ASN A 423 8.08 -10.83 1.86
N GLY A 424 6.81 -10.82 2.29
CA GLY A 424 6.17 -11.97 2.94
C GLY A 424 6.72 -12.29 4.34
N ASP A 425 6.60 -13.55 4.76
CA ASP A 425 7.02 -14.07 6.08
C ASP A 425 6.25 -13.48 7.28
N MET A 426 4.94 -13.38 7.12
CA MET A 426 4.03 -12.76 8.07
C MET A 426 2.92 -13.75 8.46
N MET A 427 2.46 -13.65 9.70
CA MET A 427 1.24 -14.30 10.16
C MET A 427 0.22 -13.27 10.61
N LEU A 428 -0.97 -13.30 10.00
CA LEU A 428 -2.17 -12.64 10.53
C LEU A 428 -2.93 -13.67 11.35
N THR A 429 -3.26 -13.34 12.61
CA THR A 429 -3.95 -14.24 13.52
C THR A 429 -5.25 -13.61 14.01
N LEU A 430 -6.34 -14.37 13.96
CA LEU A 430 -7.64 -13.99 14.49
C LEU A 430 -7.96 -14.83 15.72
N SER A 431 -8.27 -14.18 16.84
CA SER A 431 -8.60 -14.85 18.11
C SER A 431 -9.89 -14.30 18.73
N LYS A 432 -10.55 -15.12 19.53
CA LYS A 432 -11.74 -14.74 20.32
C LYS A 432 -11.39 -13.91 21.55
N LYS A 433 -10.23 -14.18 22.16
CA LYS A 433 -9.81 -13.55 23.41
C LYS A 433 -8.38 -13.05 23.29
N GLN A 434 -8.01 -12.16 24.20
CA GLN A 434 -6.65 -11.69 24.23
C GLN A 434 -5.73 -12.85 24.63
N ASP A 435 -4.90 -13.31 23.70
CA ASP A 435 -3.93 -14.36 23.97
C ASP A 435 -2.89 -13.82 24.96
N ASN A 436 -2.69 -14.53 26.07
CA ASN A 436 -1.62 -14.24 27.01
C ASN A 436 -0.39 -15.06 26.58
N PRO A 437 0.69 -14.42 26.09
CA PRO A 437 1.86 -15.14 25.58
C PRO A 437 2.55 -16.01 26.63
N ASN A 438 2.33 -15.73 27.92
CA ASN A 438 2.86 -16.52 29.03
C ASN A 438 1.97 -17.71 29.44
N ASP A 439 0.77 -17.82 28.87
CA ASP A 439 -0.17 -18.89 29.17
C ASP A 439 -0.20 -19.93 28.03
N CYS A 440 0.83 -20.77 28.00
CA CYS A 440 0.94 -21.91 27.09
C CYS A 440 -0.22 -22.93 27.25
N ASN A 441 -1.04 -22.80 28.30
CA ASN A 441 -2.18 -23.67 28.58
C ASN A 441 -3.52 -23.07 28.09
N SER A 442 -3.52 -21.85 27.55
CA SER A 442 -4.73 -21.27 26.98
C SER A 442 -5.13 -22.07 25.72
N ARG A 443 -6.22 -22.84 25.84
CA ARG A 443 -6.81 -23.63 24.74
C ARG A 443 -7.54 -22.75 23.70
N THR A 444 -7.30 -21.45 23.68
CA THR A 444 -7.94 -20.55 22.72
C THR A 444 -7.43 -20.93 21.33
N THR A 445 -8.35 -21.48 20.54
CA THR A 445 -8.07 -21.91 19.18
C THR A 445 -8.19 -20.67 18.31
N SER A 446 -7.07 -20.23 17.72
CA SER A 446 -7.01 -19.06 16.85
C SER A 446 -6.92 -19.51 15.39
N LEU A 447 -7.45 -18.67 14.49
CA LEU A 447 -7.30 -18.85 13.06
C LEU A 447 -5.98 -18.21 12.63
N LEU A 448 -5.11 -19.02 12.04
CA LEU A 448 -3.80 -18.61 11.54
C LEU A 448 -3.84 -18.45 10.02
N ILE A 449 -3.34 -17.31 9.55
CA ILE A 449 -3.16 -16.99 8.14
C ILE A 449 -1.67 -16.71 7.93
N TYR A 450 -0.94 -17.70 7.40
CA TYR A 450 0.48 -17.57 7.10
C TYR A 450 0.71 -17.18 5.64
N ILE A 451 1.47 -16.12 5.45
CA ILE A 451 1.88 -15.56 4.18
C ILE A 451 3.38 -15.83 4.02
N ALA A 452 3.71 -16.74 3.10
CA ALA A 452 5.07 -17.27 2.98
C ALA A 452 6.11 -16.20 2.64
N GLU A 453 7.35 -16.41 3.08
CA GLU A 453 8.49 -15.58 2.70
C GLU A 453 8.68 -15.52 1.19
N LYS A 454 9.26 -14.41 0.70
CA LYS A 454 9.64 -14.29 -0.71
C LYS A 454 10.56 -15.46 -1.10
N PRO A 455 10.20 -16.28 -2.10
CA PRO A 455 10.99 -17.40 -2.57
C PRO A 455 12.32 -16.91 -3.14
N ASN A 456 13.39 -17.64 -2.84
CA ASN A 456 14.72 -17.34 -3.35
C ASN A 456 14.80 -17.55 -4.87
N THR A 457 14.91 -16.44 -5.59
CA THR A 457 15.04 -16.36 -7.05
C THR A 457 16.36 -16.90 -7.59
N ASN A 458 17.40 -17.01 -6.76
CA ASN A 458 18.76 -17.39 -7.16
C ASN A 458 18.98 -18.91 -7.32
N THR A 459 18.03 -19.74 -6.91
CA THR A 459 18.17 -21.20 -7.06
C THR A 459 17.57 -21.68 -8.41
N ALA A 460 18.22 -22.68 -9.01
CA ALA A 460 17.77 -23.33 -10.25
C ALA A 460 16.42 -24.07 -10.10
N GLN A 461 15.95 -24.25 -8.86
CA GLN A 461 14.65 -24.81 -8.53
C GLN A 461 13.83 -23.77 -7.78
N TYR A 462 12.99 -23.02 -8.48
CA TYR A 462 12.00 -22.16 -7.85
C TYR A 462 11.08 -23.02 -6.96
N ARG A 463 11.14 -22.82 -5.64
CA ARG A 463 10.25 -23.45 -4.67
C ARG A 463 9.67 -22.36 -3.78
N GLU A 464 8.35 -22.23 -3.80
CA GLU A 464 7.63 -21.38 -2.85
C GLU A 464 7.40 -22.16 -1.56
N ASN A 465 7.67 -21.53 -0.42
CA ASN A 465 7.17 -22.03 0.85
C ASN A 465 5.63 -21.96 0.85
N PRO A 466 4.94 -22.93 1.47
CA PRO A 466 3.49 -22.93 1.45
C PRO A 466 2.93 -21.75 2.25
N SER A 467 2.09 -20.93 1.61
CA SER A 467 1.14 -20.09 2.35
C SER A 467 -0.04 -20.96 2.79
N TYR A 468 -0.62 -20.71 3.96
CA TYR A 468 -1.62 -21.61 4.52
C TYR A 468 -2.63 -20.95 5.46
N LEU A 469 -3.76 -21.65 5.63
CA LEU A 469 -4.76 -21.43 6.66
C LEU A 469 -4.70 -22.60 7.64
N ASN A 470 -4.67 -22.31 8.95
CA ASN A 470 -4.63 -23.35 9.98
C ASN A 470 -5.30 -22.92 11.28
N LEU A 471 -5.43 -23.88 12.21
CA LEU A 471 -5.82 -23.65 13.59
C LEU A 471 -4.60 -23.80 14.50
N GLY A 472 -4.42 -22.89 15.46
CA GLY A 472 -3.37 -23.01 16.46
C GLY A 472 -2.83 -21.66 16.91
N GLN A 473 -1.56 -21.64 17.29
CA GLN A 473 -0.84 -20.47 17.78
C GLN A 473 0.39 -20.16 16.91
N PRO A 474 0.81 -18.88 16.77
CA PRO A 474 1.89 -18.48 15.86
C PRO A 474 3.23 -19.18 16.10
N TYR A 475 3.62 -19.40 17.36
CA TYR A 475 4.87 -20.09 17.71
C TYR A 475 4.91 -21.56 17.22
N GLN A 476 3.77 -22.16 16.88
CA GLN A 476 3.68 -23.52 16.34
C GLN A 476 4.01 -23.59 14.84
N HIS A 477 4.30 -22.44 14.21
CA HIS A 477 4.62 -22.33 12.79
C HIS A 477 5.63 -23.39 12.32
N GLN A 478 6.74 -23.56 13.05
CA GLN A 478 7.78 -24.52 12.70
C GLN A 478 7.28 -25.97 12.73
N ALA A 479 6.50 -26.34 13.76
CA ALA A 479 5.90 -27.66 13.87
C ALA A 479 4.92 -27.93 12.72
N PHE A 480 4.11 -26.94 12.30
CA PHE A 480 3.21 -27.10 11.17
C PHE A 480 3.94 -27.32 9.84
N ILE A 481 5.10 -26.67 9.66
CA ILE A 481 5.95 -26.89 8.50
C ILE A 481 6.53 -28.31 8.50
N ASP A 482 7.13 -28.71 9.63
CA ASP A 482 7.83 -30.00 9.73
C ASP A 482 6.87 -31.19 9.64
N GLU A 483 5.71 -31.09 10.29
CA GLU A 483 4.68 -32.13 10.29
C GLU A 483 3.73 -32.06 9.08
N LYS A 484 3.80 -30.98 8.28
CA LYS A 484 2.94 -30.70 7.12
C LYS A 484 1.44 -30.75 7.44
N ARG A 485 1.07 -30.30 8.64
CA ARG A 485 -0.33 -30.26 9.12
C ARG A 485 -0.94 -28.91 8.82
N TYR A 486 -1.69 -28.84 7.72
CA TYR A 486 -2.41 -27.63 7.31
C TYR A 486 -3.87 -27.96 7.06
N VAL A 487 -4.78 -27.05 7.42
CA VAL A 487 -6.19 -27.16 7.02
C VAL A 487 -6.33 -26.88 5.53
N ALA A 488 -5.70 -25.81 5.04
CA ALA A 488 -5.59 -25.50 3.62
C ALA A 488 -4.24 -24.84 3.34
N ARG A 489 -3.65 -25.10 2.18
CA ARG A 489 -2.37 -24.49 1.79
C ARG A 489 -2.22 -24.37 0.30
N SER A 490 -1.28 -23.51 -0.12
CA SER A 490 -0.81 -23.43 -1.49
C SER A 490 0.71 -23.23 -1.53
N THR A 491 1.38 -24.03 -2.37
CA THR A 491 2.80 -23.89 -2.73
C THR A 491 2.98 -23.17 -4.07
N SER A 492 1.93 -22.54 -4.59
CA SER A 492 1.97 -21.70 -5.79
C SER A 492 1.21 -20.39 -5.60
N PHE A 493 0.99 -20.00 -4.34
CA PHE A 493 0.16 -18.87 -3.97
C PHE A 493 0.69 -17.58 -4.60
N TYR A 494 2.00 -17.40 -4.68
CA TYR A 494 2.60 -16.20 -5.26
C TYR A 494 2.83 -16.26 -6.76
N ARG A 495 2.42 -17.34 -7.41
CA ARG A 495 2.80 -17.62 -8.78
C ARG A 495 2.37 -16.48 -9.68
N GLY A 496 3.35 -15.73 -10.22
CA GLY A 496 3.16 -14.61 -11.15
C GLY A 496 3.01 -13.24 -10.55
N CYS A 497 3.05 -13.11 -9.24
CA CYS A 497 3.16 -11.82 -8.60
C CYS A 497 4.56 -11.25 -8.77
N ASN A 498 4.65 -9.93 -8.93
CA ASN A 498 5.91 -9.23 -8.73
C ASN A 498 6.15 -9.13 -7.22
N LEU A 499 7.00 -10.00 -6.69
CA LEU A 499 7.27 -10.10 -5.24
C LEU A 499 8.17 -8.99 -4.69
N ASN A 500 8.64 -8.09 -5.57
CA ASN A 500 9.44 -6.93 -5.20
C ASN A 500 8.60 -5.69 -4.87
N ASP A 501 7.27 -5.82 -4.90
CA ASP A 501 6.34 -4.72 -4.67
C ASP A 501 5.34 -5.08 -3.57
N PHE A 502 4.52 -4.12 -3.15
CA PHE A 502 3.42 -4.37 -2.23
C PHE A 502 2.35 -5.23 -2.90
N ILE A 503 2.05 -6.36 -2.28
CA ILE A 503 0.98 -7.27 -2.70
C ILE A 503 -0.21 -7.02 -1.79
N THR A 504 -1.39 -6.83 -2.39
CA THR A 504 -2.64 -6.68 -1.65
C THR A 504 -3.20 -8.06 -1.36
N PHE A 505 -3.54 -8.33 -0.10
CA PHE A 505 -4.19 -9.56 0.34
C PHE A 505 -5.62 -9.26 0.78
N CYS A 506 -6.49 -10.23 0.59
CA CYS A 506 -7.86 -10.18 1.05
C CYS A 506 -8.21 -11.50 1.73
N LEU A 507 -8.56 -11.42 3.01
CA LEU A 507 -9.20 -12.49 3.76
C LEU A 507 -10.70 -12.23 3.79
N GLU A 508 -11.47 -13.10 3.14
CA GLU A 508 -12.92 -13.11 3.21
C GLU A 508 -13.36 -14.15 4.25
N VAL A 509 -14.06 -13.69 5.29
CA VAL A 509 -14.58 -14.56 6.36
C VAL A 509 -16.10 -14.57 6.27
N GLN A 510 -16.67 -15.77 6.16
CA GLN A 510 -18.11 -16.00 6.03
C GLN A 510 -18.63 -16.75 7.28
N PRO A 511 -19.15 -16.03 8.30
CA PRO A 511 -19.68 -16.64 9.52
C PRO A 511 -20.80 -17.65 9.25
N SER A 512 -21.72 -17.33 8.33
CA SER A 512 -22.91 -18.14 8.03
C SER A 512 -22.65 -19.60 7.64
N ASN A 513 -21.50 -19.90 7.04
CA ASN A 513 -21.12 -21.25 6.62
C ASN A 513 -19.77 -21.71 7.20
N ASN A 514 -19.19 -20.92 8.11
CA ASN A 514 -17.90 -21.15 8.75
C ASN A 514 -16.75 -21.35 7.74
N THR A 515 -16.72 -20.53 6.68
CA THR A 515 -15.68 -20.58 5.63
C THR A 515 -14.78 -19.35 5.63
N VAL A 516 -13.54 -19.56 5.21
CA VAL A 516 -12.51 -18.53 5.09
C VAL A 516 -11.82 -18.69 3.74
N ASN A 517 -11.70 -17.60 3.01
CA ASN A 517 -11.00 -17.55 1.73
C ASN A 517 -9.89 -16.52 1.78
N LEU A 518 -8.66 -16.95 1.56
CA LEU A 518 -7.51 -16.08 1.41
C LEU A 518 -7.18 -15.93 -0.07
N SER A 519 -7.05 -14.69 -0.52
CA SER A 519 -6.70 -14.32 -1.89
C SER A 519 -5.70 -13.16 -1.88
N HIS A 520 -5.06 -12.94 -3.02
CA HIS A 520 -4.13 -11.82 -3.20
C HIS A 520 -4.28 -11.23 -4.60
N ALA A 521 -3.93 -9.96 -4.73
CA ALA A 521 -3.77 -9.24 -5.97
C ALA A 521 -2.38 -8.58 -5.94
N GLY A 522 -1.56 -8.84 -6.97
CA GLY A 522 -0.34 -8.03 -7.15
C GLY A 522 -0.69 -6.57 -7.45
N PRO A 523 0.31 -5.67 -7.51
CA PRO A 523 0.11 -4.21 -7.62
C PRO A 523 -0.95 -3.83 -8.65
N ASN A 524 -0.84 -4.35 -9.87
CA ASN A 524 -1.79 -4.06 -10.94
C ASN A 524 -3.21 -4.66 -10.78
N SER A 525 -3.55 -5.31 -9.67
CA SER A 525 -4.83 -5.99 -9.41
C SER A 525 -5.18 -7.14 -10.37
N ILE A 526 -4.23 -7.61 -11.18
CA ILE A 526 -4.48 -8.58 -12.27
C ILE A 526 -3.90 -9.97 -12.00
N TYR A 527 -3.11 -10.14 -10.93
CA TYR A 527 -2.42 -11.40 -10.65
C TYR A 527 -3.21 -12.39 -9.76
N ASN A 528 -4.53 -12.23 -9.62
CA ASN A 528 -5.34 -13.19 -8.88
C ASN A 528 -5.45 -14.51 -9.66
N HIS A 529 -4.67 -15.51 -9.25
CA HIS A 529 -4.72 -16.83 -9.85
C HIS A 529 -4.99 -17.95 -8.85
N GLU A 530 -4.88 -17.68 -7.55
CA GLU A 530 -4.99 -18.72 -6.53
C GLU A 530 -5.70 -18.22 -5.28
N VAL A 531 -6.65 -19.02 -4.79
CA VAL A 531 -7.41 -18.78 -3.56
C VAL A 531 -7.19 -19.98 -2.65
N ILE A 532 -6.80 -19.72 -1.40
CA ILE A 532 -6.73 -20.75 -0.36
C ILE A 532 -8.03 -20.69 0.41
N SER A 533 -8.85 -21.74 0.28
CA SER A 533 -10.16 -21.84 0.93
C SER A 533 -10.14 -22.91 2.01
N ALA A 534 -10.69 -22.60 3.18
CA ALA A 534 -10.87 -23.53 4.28
C ALA A 534 -12.30 -23.44 4.83
N LYS A 535 -12.87 -24.59 5.18
CA LYS A 535 -14.12 -24.69 5.93
C LYS A 535 -13.83 -25.33 7.27
N PHE A 536 -14.16 -24.64 8.35
CA PHE A 536 -13.90 -25.11 9.70
C PHE A 536 -15.14 -25.79 10.28
N GLN A 537 -14.93 -26.73 11.20
CA GLN A 537 -16.03 -27.27 12.00
C GLN A 537 -16.27 -26.31 13.17
N ILE A 538 -17.54 -25.97 13.42
CA ILE A 538 -17.92 -25.04 14.51
C ILE A 538 -17.40 -25.53 15.87
N SER A 539 -17.35 -26.86 16.08
CA SER A 539 -16.80 -27.48 17.28
C SER A 539 -15.29 -27.24 17.49
N THR A 540 -14.54 -26.98 16.42
CA THR A 540 -13.09 -26.72 16.46
C THR A 540 -12.77 -25.23 16.43
N LEU A 541 -13.50 -24.47 15.60
CA LEU A 541 -13.37 -23.04 15.47
C LEU A 541 -14.70 -22.51 14.93
N ASP A 542 -15.32 -21.61 15.68
CA ASP A 542 -16.43 -20.80 15.18
C ASP A 542 -15.86 -19.46 14.71
N VAL A 543 -15.86 -19.21 13.39
CA VAL A 543 -15.34 -17.95 12.84
C VAL A 543 -16.24 -16.76 13.18
N ALA A 544 -17.49 -16.97 13.61
CA ALA A 544 -18.39 -15.92 14.07
C ALA A 544 -17.96 -15.33 15.43
N ASP A 545 -17.16 -16.08 16.20
CA ASP A 545 -16.67 -15.70 17.53
C ASP A 545 -15.31 -14.97 17.48
N LEU A 546 -14.70 -14.82 16.30
CA LEU A 546 -13.43 -14.14 16.13
C LEU A 546 -13.58 -12.62 16.33
N GLU A 547 -12.66 -12.03 17.11
CA GLU A 547 -12.82 -10.64 17.56
C GLU A 547 -11.54 -9.81 17.40
N LEU A 548 -10.39 -10.36 17.77
CA LEU A 548 -9.11 -9.65 17.84
C LEU A 548 -8.20 -10.04 16.67
N LEU A 549 -7.50 -9.04 16.14
CA LEU A 549 -6.47 -9.21 15.10
C LEU A 549 -5.07 -9.04 15.68
N TYR A 550 -4.22 -10.03 15.42
CA TYR A 550 -2.80 -10.01 15.75
C TYR A 550 -1.95 -10.14 14.50
N VAL A 551 -0.74 -9.58 14.57
CA VAL A 551 0.27 -9.76 13.54
C VAL A 551 1.60 -10.20 14.15
N SER A 552 2.25 -11.15 13.50
CA SER A 552 3.62 -11.55 13.81
C SER A 552 4.42 -11.86 12.55
N THR A 553 5.73 -11.94 12.70
CA THR A 553 6.72 -12.03 11.62
C THR A 553 7.70 -13.15 11.88
N GLY A 554 8.23 -13.75 10.83
CA GLY A 554 9.26 -14.78 10.93
C GLY A 554 10.66 -14.17 11.08
N LYS A 555 11.53 -14.51 10.14
CA LYS A 555 12.96 -14.17 10.13
C LYS A 555 13.25 -12.78 9.57
N CYS A 556 12.29 -12.20 8.84
CA CYS A 556 12.44 -10.91 8.20
C CYS A 556 11.52 -9.86 8.82
N ALA A 557 11.96 -8.60 8.78
CA ALA A 557 11.06 -7.49 9.06
C ALA A 557 10.03 -7.36 7.94
N VAL A 558 8.77 -7.06 8.30
CA VAL A 558 7.67 -6.93 7.35
C VAL A 558 7.02 -5.57 7.49
N THR A 559 6.87 -4.86 6.38
CA THR A 559 6.11 -3.61 6.33
C THR A 559 4.69 -3.90 5.85
N ILE A 560 3.71 -3.46 6.64
CA ILE A 560 2.29 -3.59 6.40
C ILE A 560 1.71 -2.22 6.13
N GLN A 561 0.89 -2.12 5.09
CA GLN A 561 0.13 -0.92 4.74
C GLN A 561 -1.35 -1.27 4.61
N ASN A 562 -2.21 -0.29 4.91
CA ASN A 562 -3.66 -0.38 4.70
C ASN A 562 -4.28 -1.68 5.28
N LEU A 563 -3.88 -2.10 6.48
CA LEU A 563 -4.56 -3.19 7.18
C LEU A 563 -5.88 -2.69 7.77
N PHE A 564 -7.02 -3.06 7.18
CA PHE A 564 -8.34 -2.66 7.66
C PHE A 564 -9.39 -3.76 7.46
N VAL A 565 -10.54 -3.59 8.12
CA VAL A 565 -11.67 -4.52 8.08
C VAL A 565 -12.93 -3.80 7.59
N THR A 566 -13.73 -4.45 6.75
CA THR A 566 -14.95 -3.89 6.14
C THR A 566 -16.02 -4.95 5.90
N LEU A 567 -17.30 -4.58 5.94
CA LEU A 567 -18.41 -5.43 5.51
C LEU A 567 -18.67 -5.32 4.00
N GLU A 568 -18.23 -4.22 3.40
CA GLU A 568 -18.38 -3.97 1.98
C GLU A 568 -17.13 -4.41 1.24
N LYS A 569 -17.34 -5.23 0.22
CA LYS A 569 -16.31 -5.72 -0.69
C LYS A 569 -15.72 -4.53 -1.46
N GLN A 570 -14.42 -4.27 -1.31
CA GLN A 570 -13.75 -3.15 -1.96
C GLN A 570 -13.37 -3.51 -3.39
N GLU A 571 -14.18 -3.16 -4.40
CA GLU A 571 -13.94 -3.60 -5.80
C GLU A 571 -12.52 -3.27 -6.31
N ARG A 572 -11.93 -2.15 -5.87
CA ARG A 572 -10.57 -1.73 -6.27
C ARG A 572 -9.45 -2.56 -5.66
N LEU A 573 -9.62 -3.00 -4.41
CA LEU A 573 -8.62 -3.77 -3.66
C LEU A 573 -8.89 -5.28 -3.70
N HIS A 574 -10.12 -5.66 -4.06
CA HIS A 574 -10.52 -7.04 -4.09
C HIS A 574 -9.87 -7.72 -5.31
N PRO A 575 -9.20 -8.86 -5.10
CA PRO A 575 -8.63 -9.61 -6.20
C PRO A 575 -9.75 -10.15 -7.10
N GLN A 576 -10.15 -9.42 -8.14
CA GLN A 576 -11.18 -9.88 -9.09
C GLN A 576 -10.63 -10.01 -10.50
N VAL A 577 -11.02 -11.09 -11.18
CA VAL A 577 -11.06 -11.17 -12.65
C VAL A 577 -12.22 -10.31 -13.13
N ASP A 578 -11.99 -9.38 -14.05
CA ASP A 578 -13.04 -8.51 -14.62
C ASP A 578 -14.02 -9.29 -15.49
N LEU A 579 -14.94 -10.04 -14.87
CA LEU A 579 -15.97 -10.81 -15.58
C LEU A 579 -17.04 -9.91 -16.21
N LYS A 580 -17.10 -8.61 -15.86
CA LYS A 580 -18.09 -7.66 -16.42
C LYS A 580 -17.88 -7.39 -17.92
N LEU A 581 -16.68 -7.60 -18.48
CA LEU A 581 -16.43 -7.44 -19.92
C LEU A 581 -16.97 -8.61 -20.79
N ASP A 582 -17.16 -9.80 -20.23
CA ASP A 582 -17.69 -10.95 -20.98
C ASP A 582 -19.17 -10.74 -21.41
N LYS A 583 -19.92 -9.83 -20.75
CA LYS A 583 -21.31 -9.52 -21.12
C LYS A 583 -21.42 -8.56 -22.31
N LEU A 584 -20.42 -7.73 -22.57
CA LEU A 584 -20.42 -6.81 -23.73
C LEU A 584 -20.08 -7.54 -25.03
N SER A 585 -19.25 -8.59 -24.98
CA SER A 585 -18.89 -9.39 -26.16
C SER A 585 -20.05 -10.30 -26.64
N SER A 586 -20.91 -10.78 -25.73
CA SER A 586 -22.13 -11.51 -26.10
C SER A 586 -23.17 -10.65 -26.85
N PHE A 587 -23.22 -9.34 -26.59
CA PHE A 587 -24.09 -8.41 -27.32
C PHE A 587 -23.54 -8.08 -28.73
N ALA A 588 -22.21 -8.06 -28.90
CA ALA A 588 -21.57 -7.83 -30.20
C ALA A 588 -21.68 -9.04 -31.16
N LEU A 589 -21.79 -10.27 -30.63
CA LEU A 589 -22.00 -11.48 -31.43
C LEU A 589 -23.47 -11.67 -31.86
N ALA A 590 -24.43 -11.16 -31.08
CA ALA A 590 -25.85 -11.19 -31.46
C ALA A 590 -26.16 -10.20 -32.59
N THR A 591 -25.53 -9.02 -32.59
CA THR A 591 -25.76 -7.97 -33.60
C THR A 591 -25.07 -8.22 -34.95
N SER A 592 -24.13 -9.18 -35.04
CA SER A 592 -23.49 -9.54 -36.32
C SER A 592 -24.24 -10.63 -37.10
N ARG A 593 -25.12 -11.41 -36.46
CA ARG A 593 -25.97 -12.40 -37.13
C ARG A 593 -27.22 -11.80 -37.78
N ASP A 594 -27.75 -10.70 -37.24
CA ASP A 594 -28.94 -10.04 -37.80
C ASP A 594 -28.62 -9.08 -38.98
N ASN A 595 -27.36 -8.66 -39.15
CA ASN A 595 -26.96 -7.71 -40.21
C ASN A 595 -26.54 -8.37 -41.54
N GLN A 596 -26.68 -9.69 -41.69
CA GLN A 596 -26.41 -10.40 -42.95
C GLN A 596 -27.68 -10.70 -43.77
N ALA A 597 -28.87 -10.34 -43.26
CA ALA A 597 -30.16 -10.57 -43.91
C ALA A 597 -30.93 -9.26 -44.14
N LYS A 598 -30.32 -8.28 -44.83
CA LYS A 598 -31.02 -7.15 -45.48
C LYS A 598 -30.03 -6.35 -46.34
N ARG A 599 -29.77 -6.84 -47.55
CA ARG A 599 -29.36 -5.98 -48.69
C ARG A 599 -30.56 -5.93 -49.61
N ASP A 600 -31.18 -4.76 -49.70
CA ASP A 600 -31.84 -4.22 -50.88
C ASP A 600 -32.32 -2.79 -50.53
N LEU A 601 -31.59 -1.79 -51.04
CA LEU A 601 -32.03 -0.39 -51.07
C LEU A 601 -31.70 0.18 -52.46
N PRO A 602 -32.63 0.91 -53.10
CA PRO A 602 -32.36 1.67 -54.32
C PRO A 602 -31.82 3.08 -54.01
N ALA A 603 -31.18 3.68 -55.02
CA ALA A 603 -30.41 4.92 -54.99
C ALA A 603 -31.24 6.20 -54.68
N PRO A 604 -30.61 7.29 -54.19
CA PRO A 604 -31.28 8.56 -53.90
C PRO A 604 -31.28 9.53 -55.10
N PRO A 605 -32.29 10.42 -55.23
CA PRO A 605 -32.25 11.52 -56.17
C PRO A 605 -31.63 12.79 -55.57
N ALA A 606 -31.24 13.69 -56.48
CA ALA A 606 -30.38 14.85 -56.27
C ALA A 606 -31.11 16.16 -55.87
N SER A 607 -30.26 17.12 -55.44
CA SER A 607 -30.40 18.60 -55.60
C SER A 607 -31.14 19.39 -54.48
N PRO A 608 -31.00 20.74 -54.39
CA PRO A 608 -29.82 21.62 -54.61
C PRO A 608 -29.66 22.77 -53.55
N PHE A 609 -28.53 23.50 -53.61
CA PHE A 609 -28.24 24.78 -52.94
C PHE A 609 -29.01 25.99 -53.52
N PRO A 610 -29.10 27.14 -52.82
CA PRO A 610 -28.17 28.30 -52.98
C PRO A 610 -27.97 29.12 -51.66
N ALA A 611 -27.35 30.31 -51.53
CA ALA A 611 -26.06 30.94 -51.91
C ALA A 611 -25.99 32.33 -51.17
N ALA A 612 -24.78 32.93 -51.08
CA ALA A 612 -24.44 34.35 -50.78
C ALA A 612 -24.47 34.84 -49.30
N GLU A 613 -23.65 35.78 -48.76
CA GLU A 613 -22.47 36.59 -49.19
C GLU A 613 -21.94 37.45 -47.97
N GLY A 614 -20.69 37.94 -48.02
CA GLY A 614 -20.15 39.11 -47.27
C GLY A 614 -18.99 38.85 -46.28
N GLN A 615 -17.70 39.02 -46.65
CA GLN A 615 -16.78 40.19 -46.45
C GLN A 615 -16.47 40.55 -44.96
N GLU A 616 -15.25 40.85 -44.46
CA GLU A 616 -13.88 41.04 -44.97
C GLU A 616 -12.92 41.31 -43.76
N LYS A 617 -11.60 41.13 -43.97
CA LYS A 617 -10.40 41.72 -43.28
C LYS A 617 -9.58 40.91 -42.26
N GLN A 618 -8.36 40.55 -42.71
CA GLN A 618 -7.10 40.48 -41.94
C GLN A 618 -6.26 41.78 -42.18
N PRO A 619 -5.14 42.02 -41.45
CA PRO A 619 -3.78 41.62 -41.94
C PRO A 619 -2.82 41.10 -40.82
N ILE A 620 -1.90 40.13 -41.02
CA ILE A 620 -0.57 40.05 -41.71
C ILE A 620 0.66 40.54 -40.89
N GLY A 621 1.69 39.66 -40.84
CA GLY A 621 3.14 39.95 -40.69
C GLY A 621 3.95 38.68 -40.33
N PHE A 622 4.37 37.80 -41.27
CA PHE A 622 5.64 37.76 -42.07
C PHE A 622 6.94 37.95 -41.27
N ILE A 623 8.12 37.33 -41.51
CA ILE A 623 8.64 36.01 -41.99
C ILE A 623 10.18 36.21 -42.17
N ASN A 624 10.98 35.16 -41.90
CA ASN A 624 12.34 34.82 -42.41
C ASN A 624 13.64 35.56 -41.99
N GLN A 625 14.66 34.76 -41.62
CA GLN A 625 15.84 34.31 -42.42
C GLN A 625 16.69 33.37 -41.50
N VAL A 626 17.06 32.11 -41.76
CA VAL A 626 17.60 31.28 -42.87
C VAL A 626 19.13 31.34 -43.09
N ARG A 627 19.74 30.13 -43.05
CA ARG A 627 21.03 29.63 -43.62
C ARG A 627 22.30 29.84 -42.78
N ASN A 628 23.12 28.82 -42.45
CA ASN A 628 23.85 27.80 -43.26
C ASN A 628 24.30 26.64 -42.31
N ALA A 629 24.74 25.41 -42.65
CA ALA A 629 24.85 24.59 -43.86
C ALA A 629 25.37 23.17 -43.44
N VAL A 630 24.82 22.10 -44.07
CA VAL A 630 25.46 20.84 -44.59
C VAL A 630 26.28 19.93 -43.61
N GLY A 631 26.07 18.60 -43.51
CA GLY A 631 25.43 17.67 -44.45
C GLY A 631 24.99 16.27 -43.92
N HIS A 632 24.16 15.65 -44.75
CA HIS A 632 23.60 14.27 -44.75
C HIS A 632 24.61 13.25 -45.36
N ILE A 633 24.45 11.91 -45.41
CA ILE A 633 23.32 10.99 -45.72
C ILE A 633 23.67 9.58 -45.15
N GLY A 634 22.80 8.88 -44.41
CA GLY A 634 21.89 7.79 -44.84
C GLY A 634 21.85 6.73 -43.71
N ASP A 635 20.79 6.03 -43.32
CA ASP A 635 19.54 5.61 -43.96
C ASP A 635 18.35 5.63 -42.98
N ASN A 636 17.17 5.91 -43.53
CA ASN A 636 15.87 5.89 -42.87
C ASN A 636 15.20 4.51 -42.99
N VAL A 637 14.64 4.01 -41.88
CA VAL A 637 13.36 3.27 -41.89
C VAL A 637 12.50 3.77 -40.72
N LYS A 638 11.50 4.61 -41.03
CA LYS A 638 10.31 4.93 -40.21
C LYS A 638 9.43 3.67 -40.15
N GLY A 639 8.67 3.30 -39.12
CA GLY A 639 8.11 4.01 -37.98
C GLY A 639 6.67 3.51 -37.78
N PHE A 640 6.35 2.90 -36.64
CA PHE A 640 4.96 2.80 -36.16
C PHE A 640 4.60 4.13 -35.53
N VAL A 641 3.53 4.77 -36.01
CA VAL A 641 3.02 6.02 -35.46
C VAL A 641 2.34 5.70 -34.13
N LEU A 642 3.01 6.02 -33.02
CA LEU A 642 2.42 6.10 -31.70
C LEU A 642 1.49 7.32 -31.66
N GLY A 643 0.24 7.10 -31.27
CA GLY A 643 -0.74 8.16 -31.09
C GLY A 643 -0.31 9.11 -29.98
N ASN A 644 -0.45 10.41 -30.24
CA ASN A 644 -0.32 11.46 -29.23
C ASN A 644 -1.46 11.32 -28.20
N GLY A 645 -1.15 10.76 -27.03
CA GLY A 645 -1.99 10.77 -25.83
C GLY A 645 -1.15 11.22 -24.63
N GLN A 646 -1.65 12.20 -23.88
CA GLN A 646 -0.93 13.01 -22.91
C GLN A 646 -0.46 12.25 -21.67
N GLY A 647 0.77 12.57 -21.22
CA GLY A 647 1.36 12.14 -19.95
C GLY A 647 2.83 11.75 -20.11
N SER A 648 3.71 12.69 -20.51
CA SER A 648 5.12 12.37 -20.76
C SER A 648 5.87 12.09 -19.46
N THR A 649 5.97 10.81 -19.11
CA THR A 649 6.93 10.35 -18.10
C THR A 649 8.36 10.60 -18.60
N PRO A 650 9.32 10.96 -17.72
CA PRO A 650 10.71 11.23 -18.12
C PRO A 650 11.51 9.97 -18.47
N LEU A 651 10.87 8.79 -18.47
CA LEU A 651 11.50 7.49 -18.57
C LEU A 651 11.70 7.07 -20.03
N LYS A 652 12.82 6.40 -20.33
CA LYS A 652 13.12 5.93 -21.69
C LYS A 652 12.52 4.55 -21.93
N MET A 653 12.06 4.23 -23.13
CA MET A 653 11.61 2.86 -23.44
C MET A 653 12.74 1.85 -23.25
N CYS A 654 12.43 0.75 -22.55
CA CYS A 654 13.36 -0.35 -22.36
C CYS A 654 13.70 -1.01 -23.71
N LYS A 655 14.99 -1.17 -24.00
CA LYS A 655 15.46 -1.83 -25.23
C LYS A 655 14.99 -3.28 -25.40
N HIS A 656 14.61 -3.92 -24.30
CA HIS A 656 14.10 -5.30 -24.29
C HIS A 656 12.57 -5.37 -24.34
N GLY A 657 11.87 -4.24 -24.22
CA GLY A 657 10.42 -4.14 -24.28
C GLY A 657 9.71 -5.19 -23.41
N ILE A 658 8.76 -5.91 -24.02
CA ILE A 658 7.97 -6.95 -23.33
C ILE A 658 8.77 -8.20 -22.92
N ASN A 659 9.98 -8.35 -23.47
CA ASN A 659 10.91 -9.44 -23.22
C ASN A 659 11.98 -9.07 -22.17
N CYS A 660 11.83 -7.93 -21.47
CA CYS A 660 12.77 -7.53 -20.44
C CYS A 660 12.77 -8.51 -19.26
N LEU A 661 13.89 -9.22 -19.08
CA LEU A 661 14.13 -10.08 -17.93
C LEU A 661 14.40 -9.30 -16.64
N ILE A 662 15.03 -8.13 -16.78
CA ILE A 662 15.46 -7.31 -15.64
C ILE A 662 14.25 -6.72 -14.92
N GLN A 663 13.18 -6.40 -15.67
CA GLN A 663 11.92 -5.89 -15.13
C GLN A 663 11.37 -6.73 -13.96
N PHE A 664 11.57 -8.06 -14.02
CA PHE A 664 11.07 -9.03 -13.04
C PHE A 664 12.18 -9.66 -12.18
N SER A 665 13.40 -9.14 -12.29
CA SER A 665 14.55 -9.57 -11.48
C SER A 665 14.60 -8.80 -10.16
N ASP A 666 15.49 -9.20 -9.25
CA ASP A 666 15.73 -8.47 -8.00
C ASP A 666 16.20 -7.02 -8.23
N ASP A 667 16.90 -6.76 -9.35
CA ASP A 667 17.29 -5.41 -9.78
C ASP A 667 16.17 -4.64 -10.51
N GLY A 668 14.98 -5.24 -10.61
CA GLY A 668 13.86 -4.70 -11.37
C GLY A 668 13.42 -3.32 -10.91
N SER A 669 13.44 -3.04 -9.61
CA SER A 669 13.05 -1.72 -9.08
C SER A 669 13.95 -0.58 -9.61
N HIS A 670 15.27 -0.78 -9.57
CA HIS A 670 16.23 0.19 -10.12
C HIS A 670 16.17 0.28 -11.66
N HIS A 671 15.81 -0.82 -12.33
CA HIS A 671 15.58 -0.80 -13.77
C HIS A 671 14.30 -0.05 -14.16
N ASN A 672 13.20 -0.32 -13.47
CA ASN A 672 11.88 0.23 -13.73
C ASN A 672 11.81 1.73 -13.38
N SER A 673 12.64 2.22 -12.47
CA SER A 673 12.78 3.66 -12.22
C SER A 673 13.49 4.42 -13.33
N LYS A 674 14.12 3.74 -14.30
CA LYS A 674 14.82 4.34 -15.44
C LYS A 674 14.17 4.07 -16.79
N TYR A 675 13.42 2.96 -16.89
CA TYR A 675 12.91 2.47 -18.16
C TYR A 675 11.40 2.16 -18.15
N LEU A 676 10.73 2.53 -19.24
CA LEU A 676 9.35 2.16 -19.55
C LEU A 676 9.27 0.78 -20.20
N HIS A 677 8.24 0.02 -19.86
CA HIS A 677 7.92 -1.27 -20.46
C HIS A 677 6.48 -1.27 -20.99
N PRO A 678 6.16 -1.97 -22.08
CA PRO A 678 4.77 -2.14 -22.47
C PRO A 678 3.98 -2.90 -21.40
N CYS A 679 2.82 -2.37 -21.02
CA CYS A 679 1.93 -3.05 -20.10
C CYS A 679 1.41 -4.33 -20.74
N ARG A 680 1.48 -5.44 -20.00
CA ARG A 680 1.02 -6.76 -20.47
C ARG A 680 -0.49 -6.82 -20.71
N PHE A 681 -1.23 -5.89 -20.15
CA PHE A 681 -2.68 -5.73 -20.27
C PHE A 681 -3.07 -4.50 -21.07
N ALA A 682 -2.10 -3.69 -21.51
CA ALA A 682 -2.31 -2.50 -22.33
C ALA A 682 -3.47 -1.63 -21.79
N ASP A 683 -4.46 -1.35 -22.64
CA ASP A 683 -5.68 -0.56 -22.37
C ASP A 683 -6.58 -1.14 -21.26
N ARG A 684 -6.28 -2.36 -20.78
CA ARG A 684 -7.07 -3.08 -19.77
C ARG A 684 -6.40 -3.17 -18.42
N CYS A 685 -5.25 -2.53 -18.25
CA CYS A 685 -4.66 -2.42 -16.94
C CYS A 685 -5.52 -1.53 -16.05
N ARG A 686 -5.74 -1.96 -14.80
CA ARG A 686 -6.53 -1.20 -13.83
C ARG A 686 -5.71 -0.13 -13.12
N GLU A 687 -4.39 -0.32 -13.04
CA GLU A 687 -3.47 0.62 -12.40
C GLU A 687 -2.43 1.13 -13.39
N HIS A 688 -2.25 2.44 -13.40
CA HIS A 688 -1.28 3.09 -14.26
C HIS A 688 0.06 3.17 -13.52
N GLU A 689 0.84 2.09 -13.57
CA GLU A 689 2.21 2.13 -13.08
C GLU A 689 3.05 3.11 -13.91
N PRO A 690 3.82 4.04 -13.29
CA PRO A 690 4.56 5.07 -14.03
C PRO A 690 5.61 4.51 -15.00
N HIS A 691 6.04 3.27 -14.77
CA HIS A 691 7.06 2.58 -15.56
C HIS A 691 6.46 1.65 -16.64
N LEU A 692 5.13 1.67 -16.83
CA LEU A 692 4.42 0.89 -17.84
C LEU A 692 3.71 1.79 -18.86
N THR A 693 3.78 1.45 -20.15
CA THR A 693 2.98 2.08 -21.20
C THR A 693 1.69 1.30 -21.43
N HIS A 694 0.56 2.00 -21.42
CA HIS A 694 -0.78 1.40 -21.52
C HIS A 694 -1.38 1.56 -22.91
N ASP A 695 -0.51 1.66 -23.92
CA ASP A 695 -0.92 1.85 -25.31
C ASP A 695 -1.82 0.69 -25.75
N PRO A 696 -3.00 0.97 -26.35
CA PRO A 696 -3.92 -0.08 -26.78
C PRO A 696 -3.24 -1.11 -27.66
N HIS A 697 -3.34 -2.39 -27.27
CA HIS A 697 -2.75 -3.48 -28.02
C HIS A 697 -3.77 -4.06 -29.01
N PRO A 698 -3.52 -4.04 -30.32
CA PRO A 698 -4.48 -4.46 -31.34
C PRO A 698 -4.61 -5.99 -31.41
N ALA A 699 -5.16 -6.61 -30.37
CA ALA A 699 -5.47 -8.03 -30.34
C ALA A 699 -6.98 -8.27 -30.42
N THR A 700 -7.37 -9.24 -31.24
CA THR A 700 -8.79 -9.61 -31.44
C THR A 700 -9.22 -10.66 -30.42
N VAL A 701 -10.50 -10.71 -30.03
CA VAL A 701 -10.96 -11.73 -29.06
C VAL A 701 -10.81 -13.13 -29.66
N CYS A 702 -10.19 -14.06 -28.91
CA CYS A 702 -10.11 -15.45 -29.34
C CYS A 702 -11.51 -16.09 -29.36
N LEU A 703 -11.90 -16.64 -30.50
CA LEU A 703 -13.22 -17.29 -30.69
C LEU A 703 -13.44 -18.53 -29.82
N ILE A 704 -12.35 -19.20 -29.40
CA ILE A 704 -12.40 -20.39 -28.54
C ILE A 704 -12.49 -19.99 -27.06
N GLY A 705 -12.18 -18.74 -26.71
CA GLY A 705 -12.32 -18.23 -25.36
C GLY A 705 -11.43 -18.96 -24.35
N LYS A 706 -12.02 -19.41 -23.24
CA LYS A 706 -11.30 -20.03 -22.12
C LYS A 706 -10.79 -21.44 -22.42
N ASP A 707 -11.41 -22.13 -23.39
CA ASP A 707 -11.07 -23.52 -23.77
C ASP A 707 -10.01 -23.60 -24.88
N CYS A 708 -9.29 -22.51 -25.11
CA CYS A 708 -8.29 -22.45 -26.17
C CYS A 708 -7.06 -23.31 -25.84
N ASN A 709 -6.68 -24.21 -26.74
CA ASN A 709 -5.47 -25.02 -26.62
C ASN A 709 -4.17 -24.27 -26.98
N LEU A 710 -4.27 -23.01 -27.44
CA LEU A 710 -3.14 -22.15 -27.80
C LEU A 710 -2.82 -21.11 -26.73
N LEU A 711 -3.33 -21.25 -25.51
CA LEU A 711 -3.05 -20.34 -24.40
C LEU A 711 -1.56 -20.24 -24.04
N ALA A 712 -0.79 -21.28 -24.39
CA ALA A 712 0.65 -21.40 -24.21
C ALA A 712 1.49 -20.86 -25.38
N ASP A 713 0.87 -20.44 -26.48
CA ASP A 713 1.59 -19.87 -27.62
C ASP A 713 1.73 -18.35 -27.44
N ALA A 714 2.97 -17.89 -27.30
CA ALA A 714 3.29 -16.48 -27.10
C ALA A 714 2.81 -15.58 -28.26
N PHE A 715 2.84 -16.08 -29.51
CA PHE A 715 2.37 -15.34 -30.68
C PHE A 715 0.85 -15.30 -30.74
N HIS A 716 0.20 -16.42 -30.41
CA HIS A 716 -1.25 -16.47 -30.29
C HIS A 716 -1.73 -15.47 -29.25
N ARG A 717 -1.10 -15.44 -28.07
CA ARG A 717 -1.47 -14.52 -26.98
C ARG A 717 -1.30 -13.05 -27.34
N ALA A 718 -0.28 -12.72 -28.11
CA ALA A 718 -0.12 -11.36 -28.61
C ALA A 718 -1.10 -11.01 -29.73
N LYS A 719 -1.59 -11.98 -30.51
CA LYS A 719 -2.54 -11.71 -31.60
C LYS A 719 -4.00 -11.76 -31.15
N PHE A 720 -4.27 -12.58 -30.15
CA PHE A 720 -5.61 -12.91 -29.68
C PHE A 720 -5.75 -12.73 -28.16
N TYR A 721 -6.79 -12.02 -27.78
CA TYR A 721 -7.16 -11.78 -26.40
C TYR A 721 -7.95 -12.94 -25.80
N HIS A 722 -7.66 -13.25 -24.53
CA HIS A 722 -8.43 -14.17 -23.70
C HIS A 722 -8.86 -13.49 -22.40
N SER A 723 -10.12 -13.68 -22.02
CA SER A 723 -10.69 -13.11 -20.79
C SER A 723 -9.88 -13.54 -19.56
N GLY A 724 -9.42 -12.55 -18.78
CA GLY A 724 -8.61 -12.76 -17.57
C GLY A 724 -7.12 -13.09 -17.78
N LEU A 725 -6.59 -12.96 -19.00
CA LEU A 725 -5.19 -13.28 -19.32
C LEU A 725 -4.45 -12.10 -19.97
N PRO A 726 -3.13 -11.92 -19.73
CA PRO A 726 -2.35 -10.86 -20.39
C PRO A 726 -2.25 -11.08 -21.90
N TYR A 727 -2.10 -9.97 -22.65
CA TYR A 727 -1.75 -10.01 -24.06
C TYR A 727 -0.37 -10.65 -24.27
N PHE A 728 0.57 -10.45 -23.35
CA PHE A 728 1.93 -10.95 -23.49
C PHE A 728 2.38 -11.84 -22.33
N LEU A 729 2.96 -13.00 -22.66
CA LEU A 729 3.55 -13.93 -21.69
C LEU A 729 4.81 -13.35 -21.03
N ILE A 730 5.02 -13.65 -19.74
CA ILE A 730 6.12 -13.14 -18.93
C ILE A 730 7.43 -13.82 -19.36
N PRO A 731 8.55 -13.10 -19.58
CA PRO A 731 9.79 -13.74 -19.98
C PRO A 731 10.30 -14.64 -18.85
N CYS A 732 10.42 -15.94 -19.14
CA CYS A 732 10.98 -16.92 -18.21
C CYS A 732 12.44 -16.57 -17.93
N LYS A 733 12.87 -16.53 -16.67
CA LYS A 733 14.28 -16.27 -16.32
C LYS A 733 15.28 -17.20 -17.02
N HIS A 734 14.85 -18.43 -17.30
CA HIS A 734 15.66 -19.44 -17.99
C HIS A 734 15.52 -19.41 -19.51
N GLN A 735 14.58 -18.64 -20.06
CA GLN A 735 14.37 -18.51 -21.50
C GLN A 735 14.37 -19.88 -22.19
N ALA A 736 15.11 -20.05 -23.28
CA ALA A 736 15.24 -21.30 -24.02
C ALA A 736 15.82 -22.47 -23.20
N GLN A 737 16.45 -22.21 -22.05
CA GLN A 737 17.03 -23.23 -21.16
C GLN A 737 16.05 -23.70 -20.07
N CYS A 738 14.79 -23.28 -20.12
CA CYS A 738 13.80 -23.69 -19.13
C CYS A 738 13.51 -25.20 -19.20
N VAL A 739 13.61 -25.88 -18.06
CA VAL A 739 13.32 -27.31 -17.92
C VAL A 739 11.85 -27.61 -17.62
N ASP A 740 11.09 -26.61 -17.16
CA ASP A 740 9.67 -26.75 -16.83
C ASP A 740 8.82 -26.65 -18.11
N LYS A 741 8.47 -27.81 -18.65
CA LYS A 741 7.62 -27.94 -19.84
C LYS A 741 6.14 -28.10 -19.52
N SER A 742 5.73 -27.92 -18.26
CA SER A 742 4.33 -28.06 -17.87
C SER A 742 3.45 -27.05 -18.60
N GLU A 743 2.24 -27.45 -18.98
CA GLU A 743 1.28 -26.57 -19.62
C GLU A 743 0.99 -25.32 -18.76
N ARG A 744 0.88 -25.51 -17.43
CA ARG A 744 0.73 -24.44 -16.44
C ARG A 744 1.88 -23.42 -16.50
N HIS A 745 3.09 -23.83 -16.85
CA HIS A 745 4.23 -22.93 -17.03
C HIS A 745 4.13 -22.18 -18.36
N ARG A 746 3.86 -22.91 -19.45
CA ARG A 746 3.85 -22.35 -20.81
C ARG A 746 2.69 -21.38 -21.07
N ILE A 747 1.55 -21.54 -20.40
CA ILE A 747 0.44 -20.56 -20.47
C ILE A 747 0.81 -19.19 -19.87
N LYS A 748 1.90 -19.13 -19.10
CA LYS A 748 2.30 -17.94 -18.35
C LYS A 748 3.60 -17.31 -18.85
N TYR A 749 4.58 -18.14 -19.20
CA TYR A 749 5.92 -17.69 -19.51
C TYR A 749 6.29 -17.88 -20.97
N SER A 750 6.98 -16.88 -21.53
CA SER A 750 7.69 -16.96 -22.79
C SER A 750 9.13 -17.46 -22.56
N HIS A 751 9.65 -18.24 -23.49
CA HIS A 751 10.99 -18.84 -23.46
C HIS A 751 11.92 -18.19 -24.49
N GLY A 752 11.71 -16.90 -24.77
CA GLY A 752 12.53 -16.10 -25.69
C GLY A 752 11.89 -15.83 -27.04
N GLU A 753 10.58 -16.04 -27.16
CA GLU A 753 9.82 -15.66 -28.33
C GLU A 753 9.89 -14.14 -28.54
N LYS A 754 10.43 -13.72 -29.69
CA LYS A 754 10.51 -12.32 -30.12
C LYS A 754 9.18 -11.88 -30.74
N VAL A 755 8.15 -11.77 -29.90
CA VAL A 755 6.77 -11.64 -30.36
C VAL A 755 6.52 -10.37 -31.19
N LEU A 756 7.11 -9.24 -30.79
CA LEU A 756 6.97 -7.97 -31.51
C LEU A 756 7.76 -7.96 -32.84
N GLU A 757 8.98 -8.51 -32.88
CA GLU A 757 9.80 -8.55 -34.10
C GLU A 757 9.14 -9.36 -35.23
N ARG A 758 8.36 -10.39 -34.89
CA ARG A 758 7.63 -11.21 -35.86
C ARG A 758 6.37 -10.55 -36.38
N MET A 759 5.73 -9.67 -35.60
CA MET A 759 4.54 -8.93 -36.01
C MET A 759 4.88 -7.79 -36.98
N GLU A 760 6.05 -7.18 -36.84
CA GLU A 760 6.51 -6.09 -37.71
C GLU A 760 6.97 -6.55 -39.11
N LYS A 761 7.30 -7.83 -39.26
CA LYS A 761 7.69 -8.43 -40.55
C LYS A 761 6.60 -9.37 -41.04
N PRO A 762 5.58 -8.89 -41.77
CA PRO A 762 4.76 -9.80 -42.56
C PRO A 762 5.69 -10.52 -43.53
N SER A 763 5.86 -11.83 -43.37
CA SER A 763 6.75 -12.59 -44.24
C SER A 763 6.16 -12.53 -45.66
N ARG A 764 7.00 -12.15 -46.64
CA ARG A 764 6.64 -12.11 -48.08
C ARG A 764 6.11 -13.45 -48.62
N ASN A 765 6.22 -14.54 -47.86
CA ASN A 765 5.82 -15.90 -48.25
C ASN A 765 4.43 -16.31 -47.75
N GLU A 766 3.73 -15.51 -46.93
CA GLU A 766 2.39 -15.86 -46.46
C GLU A 766 1.26 -15.46 -47.43
N ALA A 767 1.52 -14.51 -48.34
CA ALA A 767 0.54 -14.11 -49.37
C ALA A 767 0.45 -15.10 -50.55
N SER A 768 1.51 -15.87 -50.81
CA SER A 768 1.54 -16.89 -51.88
C SER A 768 1.02 -18.26 -51.41
N ASN A 769 1.11 -18.58 -50.12
CA ASN A 769 0.62 -19.86 -49.57
C ASN A 769 -0.86 -19.83 -49.16
N ALA A 770 -1.54 -18.68 -49.17
CA ALA A 770 -2.99 -18.59 -48.91
C ALA A 770 -3.86 -19.01 -50.13
N ARG A 771 -3.25 -19.34 -51.27
CA ARG A 771 -3.95 -19.85 -52.48
C ARG A 771 -3.55 -21.27 -52.91
N GLN A 772 -2.66 -21.93 -52.17
CA GLN A 772 -2.41 -23.36 -52.29
C GLN A 772 -2.54 -23.98 -50.90
N GLY A 773 -3.67 -24.66 -50.66
CA GLY A 773 -3.90 -25.40 -49.43
C GLY A 773 -2.79 -26.41 -49.20
N ASN A 774 -1.94 -26.14 -48.21
CA ASN A 774 -0.87 -27.06 -47.83
C ASN A 774 -1.39 -27.99 -46.74
N ASN A 775 -1.76 -29.20 -47.20
CA ASN A 775 -2.00 -30.38 -46.41
C ASN A 775 -0.72 -30.78 -45.67
N ASN A 776 -0.60 -30.44 -44.39
CA ASN A 776 0.18 -31.25 -43.45
C ASN A 776 -0.80 -32.08 -42.61
N HIS A 777 -1.47 -33.04 -43.26
CA HIS A 777 -2.01 -34.19 -42.56
C HIS A 777 -0.84 -35.16 -42.36
N GLU A 778 -0.50 -35.44 -41.10
CA GLU A 778 0.27 -36.64 -40.75
C GLU A 778 -0.39 -37.84 -41.47
N GLN A 779 0.37 -38.54 -42.31
CA GLN A 779 -0.13 -39.72 -43.05
C GLN A 779 -0.55 -40.79 -42.04
N LEU A 780 -1.86 -40.89 -41.77
CA LEU A 780 -2.44 -41.95 -40.97
C LEU A 780 -2.13 -43.31 -41.62
N THR A 781 -1.54 -44.22 -40.85
CA THR A 781 -1.23 -45.57 -41.33
C THR A 781 -2.52 -46.29 -41.73
N PRO A 782 -2.58 -47.02 -42.86
CA PRO A 782 -3.80 -47.74 -43.23
C PRO A 782 -4.22 -48.71 -42.12
N CYS A 783 -5.49 -48.71 -41.76
CA CYS A 783 -6.00 -49.70 -40.84
C CYS A 783 -5.83 -51.09 -41.47
N ARG A 784 -5.22 -52.03 -40.74
CA ARG A 784 -5.01 -53.41 -41.22
C ARG A 784 -6.31 -54.13 -41.60
N HIS A 785 -7.45 -53.64 -41.11
CA HIS A 785 -8.78 -54.18 -41.39
C HIS A 785 -9.53 -53.42 -42.51
N GLY A 786 -8.91 -52.39 -43.12
CA GLY A 786 -9.44 -51.71 -44.30
C GLY A 786 -10.90 -51.27 -44.20
N ALA A 787 -11.68 -51.49 -45.25
CA ALA A 787 -13.10 -51.14 -45.26
C ALA A 787 -13.95 -51.96 -44.26
N ASP A 788 -13.41 -53.00 -43.61
CA ASP A 788 -14.15 -53.88 -42.71
C ASP A 788 -13.82 -53.64 -41.22
N CYS A 789 -13.09 -52.57 -40.90
CA CYS A 789 -12.78 -52.22 -39.52
C CYS A 789 -14.06 -52.00 -38.70
N ARG A 790 -14.18 -52.71 -37.57
CA ARG A 790 -15.31 -52.59 -36.63
C ARG A 790 -15.21 -51.36 -35.73
N ASP A 791 -14.02 -50.78 -35.63
CA ASP A 791 -13.72 -49.63 -34.76
C ASP A 791 -13.84 -48.28 -35.48
N LYS A 792 -14.52 -48.22 -36.63
CA LYS A 792 -14.71 -46.99 -37.41
C LYS A 792 -15.46 -45.88 -36.67
N SER A 793 -16.21 -46.23 -35.62
CA SER A 793 -16.90 -45.28 -34.74
C SER A 793 -16.06 -44.83 -33.54
N ASP A 794 -14.91 -45.45 -33.27
CA ASP A 794 -14.00 -45.03 -32.21
C ASP A 794 -13.13 -43.86 -32.69
N GLN A 795 -13.34 -42.69 -32.08
CA GLN A 795 -12.63 -41.46 -32.41
C GLN A 795 -11.12 -41.53 -32.15
N LEU A 796 -10.65 -42.33 -31.20
CA LEU A 796 -9.22 -42.52 -30.94
C LEU A 796 -8.58 -43.39 -32.02
N HIS A 797 -9.29 -44.43 -32.47
CA HIS A 797 -8.86 -45.29 -33.57
C HIS A 797 -8.78 -44.53 -34.90
N CYS A 798 -9.82 -43.76 -35.23
CA CYS A 798 -9.88 -42.96 -36.47
C CYS A 798 -8.90 -41.77 -36.50
N ARG A 799 -8.30 -41.41 -35.37
CA ARG A 799 -7.17 -40.45 -35.29
C ARG A 799 -5.81 -41.09 -35.58
N LYS A 800 -5.71 -42.42 -35.60
CA LYS A 800 -4.44 -43.13 -35.79
C LYS A 800 -4.37 -43.89 -37.12
N TYR A 801 -5.51 -44.33 -37.65
CA TYR A 801 -5.57 -45.16 -38.86
C TYR A 801 -6.52 -44.64 -39.95
N SER A 802 -6.16 -44.82 -41.22
CA SER A 802 -6.99 -44.46 -42.38
C SER A 802 -7.82 -45.65 -42.91
N HIS A 803 -9.04 -45.38 -43.40
CA HIS A 803 -9.94 -46.38 -44.00
C HIS A 803 -10.37 -45.92 -45.41
N PRO A 804 -10.43 -46.81 -46.41
CA PRO A 804 -10.94 -46.47 -47.73
C PRO A 804 -12.46 -46.22 -47.69
N SER A 805 -12.90 -45.07 -48.21
CA SER A 805 -14.32 -44.72 -48.36
C SER A 805 -15.00 -45.61 -49.39
N ALA A 806 -16.08 -46.29 -49.01
CA ALA A 806 -16.88 -47.09 -49.92
C ALA A 806 -17.51 -46.19 -51.01
N SER A 807 -17.31 -46.53 -52.27
CA SER A 807 -17.85 -45.80 -53.42
C SER A 807 -19.35 -46.05 -53.58
N VAL A 808 -20.12 -44.96 -53.74
CA VAL A 808 -21.55 -44.97 -54.08
C VAL A 808 -21.71 -45.21 -55.59
N PRO A 809 -22.65 -46.06 -56.07
CA PRO A 809 -22.80 -46.34 -57.49
C PRO A 809 -23.54 -45.21 -58.24
N LYS A 810 -23.08 -44.92 -59.45
CA LYS A 810 -23.75 -44.05 -60.43
C LYS A 810 -25.00 -44.74 -60.97
N ASN A 811 -26.09 -44.00 -61.15
CA ASN A 811 -27.11 -44.40 -62.11
C ASN A 811 -27.71 -43.21 -62.85
N GLU A 812 -27.94 -43.43 -64.14
CA GLU A 812 -28.24 -42.46 -65.18
C GLU A 812 -29.75 -42.22 -65.33
N ASN A 813 -30.05 -40.98 -65.74
CA ASN A 813 -30.99 -40.59 -66.80
C ASN A 813 -32.53 -40.82 -66.72
N LYS A 814 -33.17 -39.69 -67.08
CA LYS A 814 -34.35 -39.47 -67.95
C LYS A 814 -35.74 -39.31 -67.32
N SER A 815 -36.21 -38.06 -67.50
CA SER A 815 -37.60 -37.59 -67.53
C SER A 815 -38.44 -38.32 -68.59
N PRO A 816 -39.78 -38.35 -68.40
CA PRO A 816 -40.64 -37.83 -69.47
C PRO A 816 -41.83 -36.96 -68.99
N TYR A 817 -42.14 -35.98 -69.85
CA TYR A 817 -43.45 -35.42 -70.25
C TYR A 817 -44.69 -35.44 -69.32
N ALA A 818 -45.13 -34.21 -69.01
CA ALA A 818 -46.41 -33.57 -69.35
C ALA A 818 -47.78 -34.19 -68.95
N THR A 819 -48.56 -33.42 -68.19
CA THR A 819 -50.00 -33.00 -68.32
C THR A 819 -50.57 -32.74 -66.91
N SER A 820 -51.55 -31.90 -66.63
CA SER A 820 -52.12 -30.69 -67.23
C SER A 820 -53.20 -30.17 -66.26
N TYR A 821 -53.43 -28.85 -66.25
CA TYR A 821 -54.65 -28.12 -65.87
C TYR A 821 -55.01 -27.75 -64.41
N TYR A 822 -55.13 -26.41 -64.26
CA TYR A 822 -55.83 -25.53 -63.31
C TYR A 822 -57.37 -25.61 -63.42
N PRO A 823 -58.14 -24.93 -62.54
CA PRO A 823 -58.57 -23.51 -62.70
C PRO A 823 -58.42 -22.73 -61.36
N ASP A 824 -58.33 -21.42 -61.19
CA ASP A 824 -58.31 -20.13 -61.91
C ASP A 824 -57.47 -19.21 -60.97
N HIS A 825 -56.71 -18.17 -61.32
CA HIS A 825 -56.57 -17.32 -62.50
C HIS A 825 -55.11 -16.88 -62.62
#